data_AF-A0A3B9HUW9-F1
#
_entry.id   AF-A0A3B9HUW9-F1
#
_cell.length_a   1.000
_cell.length_b   1.000
_cell.length_c   1.000
_cell.angle_alpha   90.00
_cell.angle_beta   90.00
_cell.angle_gamma   90.00
#
_symmetry.space_group_name_H-M   'P 1'
#
loop_
_entity.id
_entity.type
_entity.pdbx_description
1 polymer ?
#
loop_
_entity_poly.entity_id
_entity_poly.type
_entity_poly.pdbx_seq_one_letter_code
_entity_poly.pdbx_strand_id
1 'polypeptide(L)'
;MRTINRRGFVLYIVITVLLGLAIMAFALNTFKTGAVTQLSRNVDQNRLALLAQSANSEVIAIIKSLINNPESDVFTKVRSDIFPDSGAAISLPKAVDLLSFEPERTLQLAKVGYNLKIRSSAVLTVFRRSAYNSMPAYNGYIDVVSKAWREGSGEITMEAHERRDVRLVDLRHTLDRYALFVKNYSNDYNNTSRRLIVDGVSGGRPYDVSRIYLGTDNYPTCADPRKDLWFDIFFDEHKDMKGFAKLFGSNTLKTFPFAVGTPSDYPKFERLFYVNNMNFTELDGITTDMFILNRQVCSEYERVINLAADACMMEKGVATLPYQIGAALENKCRTAVSTLSNDNALASKMCQDFFKANGTNYSNCEEFKKVLETCRNNWKYRWGYTDAASIWKVDTPGRAPQEITLPERYAGLSNISMGSGNYGPYMAEYREQVDGAQYNPERTRVGVMQNFYGPGKNVPVIIEGNAYLRFFKLAYLDEFTITVQFIAPAPVNIKVITNKYLRKDKTGSFLTTPLNSDELAPNFFSDKMMKSRAIDTISVNTLWGEKIKCYDGDGNESEYDPMANPTQPISLPAQRAGSAVPARNFGRLVDFKNSSWNYVSSADFLKERAPGDGKVLYLDGVMYIFDGDLDLSGVTHFQGKGLIYIASGNCKLGSLERLRAKPTSDSLRIYLLRGDFIIDPAVDDVFIEASLAAFYYRSPGDSPSSDPLKQGSLIMNNRTKITIYGNLLVDSLSLQASNNSGLAENGELCIVHDPAIYNAAATLNTVKLDPFHASIGPVKTSFSFRAGGSEG
;
A
#
# COMPACT_ATOMS: atom_id res chain seq x y z
N MET A 1 -117.83 13.09 53.07
CA MET A 1 -116.35 13.03 53.12
C MET A 1 -115.80 13.02 51.70
N ARG A 2 -114.71 13.75 51.42
CA ARG A 2 -113.90 13.80 50.17
C ARG A 2 -114.14 14.96 49.18
N THR A 3 -113.82 16.18 49.59
CA THR A 3 -113.37 17.25 48.65
C THR A 3 -112.20 18.09 49.18
N ILE A 4 -111.85 18.00 50.47
CA ILE A 4 -110.75 18.79 51.09
C ILE A 4 -109.35 18.15 50.87
N ASN A 5 -109.25 16.84 50.57
CA ASN A 5 -107.96 16.14 50.44
C ASN A 5 -107.24 16.30 49.09
N ARG A 6 -107.81 16.97 48.08
CA ARG A 6 -107.16 17.12 46.76
C ARG A 6 -106.17 18.30 46.69
N ARG A 7 -106.40 19.40 47.43
CA ARG A 7 -105.54 20.61 47.36
C ARG A 7 -104.20 20.43 48.10
N GLY A 8 -104.18 19.74 49.24
CA GLY A 8 -102.94 19.42 49.97
C GLY A 8 -102.05 18.42 49.23
N PHE A 9 -102.65 17.44 48.54
CA PHE A 9 -101.91 16.47 47.73
C PHE A 9 -101.26 17.12 46.50
N VAL A 10 -101.97 18.04 45.82
CA VAL A 10 -101.40 18.80 44.69
C VAL A 10 -100.26 19.72 45.15
N LEU A 11 -100.40 20.41 46.29
CA LEU A 11 -99.33 21.25 46.84
C LEU A 11 -98.09 20.42 47.21
N TYR A 12 -98.28 19.26 47.84
CA TYR A 12 -97.19 18.33 48.18
C TYR A 12 -96.45 17.85 46.92
N ILE A 13 -97.19 17.50 45.85
CA ILE A 13 -96.58 17.12 44.57
C ILE A 13 -95.79 18.29 43.96
N VAL A 14 -96.35 19.51 43.95
CA VAL A 14 -95.67 20.68 43.38
C VAL A 14 -94.39 21.01 44.15
N ILE A 15 -94.42 20.98 45.49
CA ILE A 15 -93.22 21.23 46.32
C ILE A 15 -92.19 20.11 46.12
N THR A 16 -92.61 18.85 46.04
CA THR A 16 -91.70 17.71 45.81
C THR A 16 -91.06 17.79 44.42
N VAL A 17 -91.79 18.21 43.39
CA VAL A 17 -91.27 18.44 42.05
C VAL A 17 -90.30 19.61 42.02
N LEU A 18 -90.60 20.73 42.69
CA LEU A 18 -89.70 21.88 42.81
C LEU A 18 -88.42 21.54 43.58
N LEU A 19 -88.51 20.75 44.65
CA LEU A 19 -87.36 20.26 45.40
C LEU A 19 -86.51 19.31 44.54
N GLY A 20 -87.15 18.41 43.78
CA GLY A 20 -86.46 17.55 42.81
C GLY A 20 -85.74 18.33 41.72
N LEU A 21 -86.36 19.40 41.20
CA LEU A 21 -85.74 20.32 40.23
C LEU A 21 -84.58 21.11 40.83
N ALA A 22 -84.70 21.59 42.07
CA ALA A 22 -83.63 22.31 42.76
C ALA A 22 -82.41 21.41 43.02
N ILE A 23 -82.64 20.18 43.50
CA ILE A 23 -81.58 19.18 43.70
C ILE A 23 -80.92 18.84 42.36
N MET A 24 -81.70 18.65 41.28
CA MET A 24 -81.14 18.47 39.94
C MET A 24 -80.31 19.66 39.49
N ALA A 25 -80.76 20.90 39.72
CA ALA A 25 -80.04 22.11 39.33
C ALA A 25 -78.70 22.25 40.09
N PHE A 26 -78.68 21.98 41.40
CA PHE A 26 -77.44 21.96 42.18
C PHE A 26 -76.50 20.83 41.76
N ALA A 27 -77.03 19.64 41.50
CA ALA A 27 -76.23 18.52 40.99
C ALA A 27 -75.64 18.82 39.60
N LEU A 28 -76.43 19.39 38.67
CA LEU A 28 -75.97 19.80 37.34
C LEU A 28 -74.92 20.90 37.40
N ASN A 29 -75.05 21.89 38.30
CA ASN A 29 -74.07 22.96 38.43
C ASN A 29 -72.75 22.43 39.01
N THR A 30 -72.82 21.53 40.00
CA THR A 30 -71.65 20.88 40.60
C THR A 30 -70.95 19.97 39.58
N PHE A 31 -71.73 19.22 38.80
CA PHE A 31 -71.23 18.38 37.71
C PHE A 31 -70.59 19.21 36.59
N LYS A 32 -71.20 20.32 36.18
CA LYS A 32 -70.65 21.24 35.17
C LYS A 32 -69.34 21.88 35.64
N THR A 33 -69.29 22.32 36.90
CA THR A 33 -68.07 22.91 37.47
C THR A 33 -66.96 21.86 37.60
N GLY A 34 -67.29 20.63 38.00
CA GLY A 34 -66.38 19.48 38.03
C GLY A 34 -65.86 19.06 36.65
N ALA A 35 -66.74 19.03 35.64
CA ALA A 35 -66.37 18.73 34.26
C ALA A 35 -65.48 19.82 33.64
N VAL A 36 -65.78 21.10 33.89
CA VAL A 36 -64.96 22.23 33.38
C VAL A 36 -63.58 22.25 34.04
N THR A 37 -63.49 21.97 35.34
CA THR A 37 -62.20 21.87 36.04
C THR A 37 -61.38 20.67 35.60
N GLN A 38 -62.01 19.51 35.35
CA GLN A 38 -61.34 18.37 34.73
C GLN A 38 -60.88 18.66 33.30
N LEU A 39 -61.70 19.33 32.48
CA LEU A 39 -61.35 19.71 31.12
C LEU A 39 -60.17 20.70 31.12
N SER A 40 -60.17 21.70 32.00
CA SER A 40 -59.07 22.65 32.16
C SER A 40 -57.78 21.94 32.58
N ARG A 41 -57.85 21.00 33.54
CA ARG A 41 -56.69 20.20 33.96
C ARG A 41 -56.15 19.34 32.83
N ASN A 42 -57.02 18.69 32.04
CA ASN A 42 -56.61 17.88 30.89
C ASN A 42 -55.97 18.74 29.79
N VAL A 43 -56.52 19.93 29.51
CA VAL A 43 -55.94 20.87 28.53
C VAL A 43 -54.58 21.36 29.00
N ASP A 44 -54.41 21.68 30.28
CA ASP A 44 -53.13 22.11 30.83
C ASP A 44 -52.11 20.97 30.86
N GLN A 45 -52.50 19.74 31.21
CA GLN A 45 -51.64 18.56 31.13
C GLN A 45 -51.19 18.27 29.69
N ASN A 46 -52.09 18.36 28.71
CA ASN A 46 -51.74 18.17 27.30
C ASN A 46 -50.77 19.26 26.79
N ARG A 47 -50.96 20.51 27.21
CA ARG A 47 -50.03 21.61 26.88
C ARG A 47 -48.65 21.38 27.50
N LEU A 48 -48.59 21.05 28.78
CA LEU A 48 -47.34 20.76 29.47
C LEU A 48 -46.63 19.52 28.87
N ALA A 49 -47.37 18.50 28.45
CA ALA A 49 -46.84 17.33 27.75
C ALA A 49 -46.21 17.69 26.39
N LEU A 50 -46.90 18.52 25.59
CA LEU A 50 -46.37 19.02 24.32
C LEU A 50 -45.09 19.86 24.52
N LEU A 51 -45.06 20.70 25.55
CA LEU A 51 -43.88 21.49 25.90
C LEU A 51 -42.71 20.60 26.32
N ALA A 52 -42.95 19.60 27.17
CA ALA A 52 -41.92 18.64 27.58
C ALA A 52 -41.39 17.82 26.38
N GLN A 53 -42.24 17.46 25.42
CA GLN A 53 -41.82 16.78 24.19
C GLN A 53 -41.02 17.68 23.23
N SER A 54 -41.43 18.96 23.09
CA SER A 54 -40.68 19.97 22.34
C SER A 54 -39.29 20.19 22.95
N ALA A 55 -39.23 20.27 24.28
CA ALA A 55 -37.98 20.38 25.03
C ALA A 55 -37.05 19.18 24.77
N ASN A 56 -37.57 17.94 24.77
CA ASN A 56 -36.76 16.77 24.41
C ASN A 56 -36.19 16.88 22.99
N SER A 57 -36.99 17.37 22.03
CA SER A 57 -36.55 17.55 20.64
C SER A 57 -35.44 18.60 20.51
N GLU A 58 -35.54 19.71 21.26
CA GLU A 58 -34.49 20.73 21.35
C GLU A 58 -33.19 20.17 21.94
N VAL A 59 -33.29 19.41 23.04
CA VAL A 59 -32.14 18.76 23.69
C VAL A 59 -31.44 17.80 22.72
N ILE A 60 -32.19 16.97 22.01
CA ILE A 60 -31.63 16.04 21.01
C ILE A 60 -30.93 16.80 19.88
N ALA A 61 -31.50 17.91 19.39
CA ALA A 61 -30.87 18.72 18.34
C ALA A 61 -29.54 19.32 18.81
N ILE A 62 -29.48 19.80 20.06
CA ILE A 62 -28.25 20.32 20.68
C ILE A 62 -27.23 19.20 20.87
N ILE A 63 -27.63 18.03 21.37
CA ILE A 63 -26.71 16.90 21.52
C ILE A 63 -26.13 16.51 20.16
N LYS A 64 -26.94 16.45 19.10
CA LYS A 64 -26.46 16.15 17.74
C LYS A 64 -25.44 17.15 17.22
N SER A 65 -25.53 18.43 17.58
CA SER A 65 -24.55 19.44 17.17
C SER A 65 -23.27 19.42 18.01
N LEU A 66 -23.36 19.03 19.29
CA LEU A 66 -22.22 19.04 20.21
C LEU A 66 -21.43 17.73 20.23
N ILE A 67 -22.08 16.57 20.09
CA ILE A 67 -21.45 15.25 20.37
C ILE A 67 -20.22 14.93 19.52
N ASN A 68 -20.11 15.54 18.33
CA ASN A 68 -18.99 15.39 17.41
C ASN A 68 -18.17 16.69 17.22
N ASN A 69 -18.45 17.74 18.01
CA ASN A 69 -17.68 18.98 17.99
C ASN A 69 -16.51 18.88 18.98
N PRO A 70 -15.24 18.85 18.50
CA PRO A 70 -14.05 18.72 19.36
C PRO A 70 -13.91 19.78 20.44
N GLU A 71 -14.50 20.97 20.24
CA GLU A 71 -14.44 22.09 21.19
C GLU A 71 -15.51 22.01 22.28
N SER A 72 -16.42 21.03 22.22
CA SER A 72 -17.51 20.93 23.19
C SER A 72 -17.12 20.07 24.41
N ASP A 73 -17.65 20.45 25.57
CA ASP A 73 -17.54 19.65 26.80
C ASP A 73 -18.21 18.27 26.65
N VAL A 74 -19.29 18.19 25.86
CA VAL A 74 -20.01 16.94 25.58
C VAL A 74 -19.10 15.95 24.85
N PHE A 75 -18.45 16.41 23.79
CA PHE A 75 -17.47 15.60 23.05
C PHE A 75 -16.33 15.17 23.99
N THR A 76 -15.76 16.10 24.75
CA THR A 76 -14.62 15.83 25.63
C THR A 76 -14.96 14.75 26.66
N LYS A 77 -16.11 14.85 27.33
CA LYS A 77 -16.59 13.83 28.29
C LYS A 77 -16.80 12.47 27.63
N VAL A 78 -17.48 12.42 26.48
CA VAL A 78 -17.73 11.14 25.80
C VAL A 78 -16.41 10.52 25.31
N ARG A 79 -15.51 11.33 24.76
CA ARG A 79 -14.21 10.89 24.25
C ARG A 79 -13.30 10.39 25.37
N SER A 80 -13.24 11.07 26.52
CA SER A 80 -12.42 10.64 27.67
C SER A 80 -12.97 9.42 28.39
N ASP A 81 -14.28 9.37 28.61
CA ASP A 81 -14.89 8.39 29.50
C ASP A 81 -15.22 7.05 28.81
N ILE A 82 -15.43 7.08 27.49
CA ILE A 82 -15.77 5.88 26.71
C ILE A 82 -14.59 5.36 25.88
N PHE A 83 -13.75 6.25 25.35
CA PHE A 83 -12.59 5.90 24.53
C PHE A 83 -11.29 6.50 25.09
N PRO A 84 -10.83 6.08 26.29
CA PRO A 84 -9.64 6.66 26.90
C PRO A 84 -8.40 6.45 26.02
N ASP A 85 -7.51 7.45 25.96
CA ASP A 85 -6.28 7.40 25.15
C ASP A 85 -5.30 6.29 25.60
N SER A 86 -5.44 5.78 26.83
CA SER A 86 -4.62 4.71 27.41
C SER A 86 -4.99 3.29 26.94
N GLY A 87 -6.06 3.14 26.15
CA GLY A 87 -6.53 1.82 25.69
C GLY A 87 -7.11 0.93 26.80
N ALA A 88 -7.30 1.46 28.01
CA ALA A 88 -7.85 0.74 29.15
C ALA A 88 -9.30 0.28 28.89
N ALA A 89 -9.62 -0.94 29.31
CA ALA A 89 -10.98 -1.47 29.23
C ALA A 89 -11.90 -0.70 30.18
N ILE A 90 -12.99 -0.13 29.65
CA ILE A 90 -14.01 0.53 30.47
C ILE A 90 -14.89 -0.50 31.19
N SER A 91 -15.32 -0.17 32.42
CA SER A 91 -16.33 -0.95 33.14
C SER A 91 -17.73 -0.60 32.60
N LEU A 92 -18.53 -1.63 32.28
CA LEU A 92 -19.88 -1.48 31.75
C LEU A 92 -20.92 -2.03 32.75
N PRO A 93 -22.11 -1.43 32.88
CA PRO A 93 -22.57 -0.23 32.17
C PRO A 93 -21.93 1.07 32.70
N LYS A 94 -21.75 2.06 31.81
CA LYS A 94 -21.19 3.37 32.11
C LYS A 94 -22.20 4.45 31.73
N ALA A 95 -22.54 5.32 32.67
CA ALA A 95 -23.37 6.50 32.44
C ALA A 95 -22.48 7.75 32.32
N VAL A 96 -22.84 8.64 31.39
CA VAL A 96 -22.17 9.93 31.15
C VAL A 96 -23.25 11.01 31.09
N ASP A 97 -23.19 11.96 32.02
CA ASP A 97 -24.08 13.12 32.05
C ASP A 97 -23.68 14.11 30.96
N LEU A 98 -24.48 14.13 29.88
CA LEU A 98 -24.20 14.95 28.71
C LEU A 98 -24.52 16.41 28.99
N LEU A 99 -25.74 16.68 29.46
CA LEU A 99 -26.24 18.05 29.57
C LEU A 99 -27.39 18.17 30.57
N SER A 100 -27.44 19.28 31.30
CA SER A 100 -28.62 19.72 32.06
C SER A 100 -28.78 21.23 31.87
N PHE A 101 -29.93 21.65 31.33
CA PHE A 101 -30.19 23.06 31.03
C PHE A 101 -31.69 23.35 30.90
N GLU A 102 -32.02 24.62 30.80
CA GLU A 102 -33.37 25.14 30.54
C GLU A 102 -33.54 25.42 29.04
N PRO A 103 -34.48 24.74 28.33
CA PRO A 103 -34.68 24.93 26.89
C PRO A 103 -35.30 26.30 26.55
N GLU A 104 -34.45 27.28 26.26
CA GLU A 104 -34.86 28.66 26.02
C GLU A 104 -35.73 28.82 24.78
N ARG A 105 -35.48 28.08 23.68
CA ARG A 105 -36.29 28.23 22.46
C ARG A 105 -37.70 27.69 22.64
N THR A 106 -37.83 26.54 23.30
CA THR A 106 -39.14 25.96 23.63
C THR A 106 -39.94 26.90 24.55
N LEU A 107 -39.29 27.53 25.54
CA LEU A 107 -39.93 28.54 26.41
C LEU A 107 -40.37 29.78 25.63
N GLN A 108 -39.55 30.29 24.72
CA GLN A 108 -39.88 31.44 23.88
C GLN A 108 -41.06 31.18 22.93
N LEU A 109 -41.17 29.96 22.40
CA LEU A 109 -42.24 29.56 21.49
C LEU A 109 -43.58 29.30 22.21
N ALA A 110 -43.54 28.97 23.51
CA ALA A 110 -44.72 28.58 24.27
C ALA A 110 -45.76 29.71 24.40
N LYS A 111 -45.35 30.99 24.48
CA LYS A 111 -46.21 32.19 24.64
C LYS A 111 -47.51 31.93 25.42
N VAL A 112 -47.39 31.43 26.65
CA VAL A 112 -48.55 31.12 27.51
C VAL A 112 -48.72 32.23 28.55
N GLY A 113 -49.97 32.60 28.86
CA GLY A 113 -50.29 33.71 29.79
C GLY A 113 -50.00 33.46 31.27
N TYR A 114 -49.07 32.55 31.61
CA TYR A 114 -48.63 32.23 32.97
C TYR A 114 -47.17 31.76 32.99
N ASN A 115 -46.49 31.91 34.14
CA ASN A 115 -45.09 31.53 34.31
C ASN A 115 -44.90 30.00 34.23
N LEU A 116 -44.10 29.57 33.26
CA LEU A 116 -43.73 28.18 32.99
C LEU A 116 -42.24 28.00 33.20
N LYS A 117 -41.87 26.85 33.77
CA LYS A 117 -40.47 26.41 33.86
C LYS A 117 -40.30 25.05 33.20
N ILE A 118 -39.19 24.90 32.50
CA ILE A 118 -38.81 23.63 31.87
C ILE A 118 -37.38 23.30 32.29
N ARG A 119 -37.16 22.07 32.76
CA ARG A 119 -35.83 21.56 33.04
C ARG A 119 -35.61 20.26 32.29
N SER A 120 -34.51 20.20 31.56
CA SER A 120 -34.14 19.03 30.78
C SER A 120 -32.80 18.47 31.24
N SER A 121 -32.67 17.15 31.15
CA SER A 121 -31.43 16.41 31.39
C SER A 121 -31.27 15.30 30.35
N ALA A 122 -30.04 15.07 29.92
CA ALA A 122 -29.72 13.97 29.02
C ALA A 122 -28.54 13.16 29.56
N VAL A 123 -28.73 11.84 29.64
CA VAL A 123 -27.73 10.89 30.13
C VAL A 123 -27.46 9.85 29.05
N LEU A 124 -26.19 9.68 28.67
CA LEU A 124 -25.75 8.62 27.79
C LEU A 124 -25.37 7.40 28.62
N THR A 125 -26.08 6.29 28.43
CA THR A 125 -25.76 5.01 29.07
C THR A 125 -25.20 4.04 28.05
N VAL A 126 -23.92 3.70 28.19
CA VAL A 126 -23.24 2.68 27.42
C VAL A 126 -23.31 1.36 28.19
N PHE A 127 -23.90 0.33 27.59
CA PHE A 127 -24.14 -0.94 28.29
C PHE A 127 -23.48 -2.14 27.60
N ARG A 128 -23.00 -1.99 26.37
CA ARG A 128 -22.40 -3.09 25.61
C ARG A 128 -21.27 -2.61 24.71
N ARG A 129 -20.12 -3.30 24.76
CA ARG A 129 -19.07 -3.21 23.75
C ARG A 129 -19.39 -4.15 22.59
N SER A 130 -19.05 -3.74 21.37
CA SER A 130 -19.11 -4.63 20.21
C SER A 130 -18.22 -5.85 20.42
N ALA A 131 -18.66 -7.00 19.91
CA ALA A 131 -17.95 -8.26 20.06
C ALA A 131 -16.70 -8.35 19.15
N TYR A 132 -16.61 -7.48 18.15
CA TYR A 132 -15.49 -7.46 17.20
C TYR A 132 -14.46 -6.41 17.59
N ASN A 133 -13.19 -6.84 17.61
CA ASN A 133 -12.06 -6.03 18.07
C ASN A 133 -11.43 -5.16 16.97
N SER A 134 -11.87 -5.25 15.70
CA SER A 134 -11.22 -4.55 14.58
C SER A 134 -11.40 -3.03 14.65
N MET A 135 -12.52 -2.58 15.21
CA MET A 135 -12.83 -1.17 15.49
C MET A 135 -13.53 -1.09 16.85
N PRO A 136 -13.01 -0.29 17.81
CA PRO A 136 -13.70 -0.04 19.06
C PRO A 136 -15.08 0.57 18.79
N ALA A 137 -16.14 -0.11 19.21
CA ALA A 137 -17.50 0.37 19.09
C ALA A 137 -18.30 0.00 20.33
N TYR A 138 -19.22 0.90 20.70
CA TYR A 138 -20.07 0.73 21.86
C TYR A 138 -21.52 1.03 21.50
N ASN A 139 -22.40 0.20 22.05
CA ASN A 139 -23.84 0.35 21.96
C ASN A 139 -24.36 0.90 23.30
N GLY A 140 -25.17 1.93 23.19
CA GLY A 140 -25.77 2.62 24.32
C GLY A 140 -27.15 3.15 23.98
N TYR A 141 -27.69 3.94 24.88
CA TYR A 141 -28.87 4.77 24.65
C TYR A 141 -28.70 6.09 25.37
N ILE A 142 -29.31 7.13 24.82
CA ILE A 142 -29.49 8.42 25.46
C ILE A 142 -30.90 8.43 26.04
N ASP A 143 -30.99 8.64 27.35
CA ASP A 143 -32.23 8.98 28.03
C ASP A 143 -32.31 10.50 28.15
N VAL A 144 -33.35 11.08 27.56
CA VAL A 144 -33.69 12.49 27.67
C VAL A 144 -34.94 12.61 28.51
N VAL A 145 -34.83 13.40 29.57
CA VAL A 145 -35.93 13.69 30.49
C VAL A 145 -36.15 15.18 30.52
N SER A 146 -37.35 15.61 30.11
CA SER A 146 -37.78 16.99 30.27
C SER A 146 -38.97 17.07 31.19
N LYS A 147 -38.90 17.98 32.17
CA LYS A 147 -39.96 18.28 33.12
C LYS A 147 -40.49 19.68 32.82
N ALA A 148 -41.78 19.80 32.58
CA ALA A 148 -42.47 21.07 32.42
C ALA A 148 -43.48 21.24 33.55
N TRP A 149 -43.47 22.41 34.19
CA TRP A 149 -44.41 22.73 35.26
C TRP A 149 -44.79 24.20 35.27
N ARG A 150 -45.95 24.48 35.89
CA ARG A 150 -46.43 25.82 36.16
C ARG A 150 -45.90 26.30 37.51
N GLU A 151 -45.45 27.54 37.57
CA GLU A 151 -45.03 28.17 38.82
C GLU A 151 -46.27 28.71 39.59
N GLY A 152 -46.53 28.22 40.81
CA GLY A 152 -47.64 28.66 41.67
C GLY A 152 -48.41 27.53 42.39
N SER A 153 -49.48 27.87 43.13
CA SER A 153 -50.26 26.90 43.92
C SER A 153 -51.01 25.88 43.05
N GLY A 154 -50.69 24.59 43.20
CA GLY A 154 -51.28 23.48 42.45
C GLY A 154 -50.41 22.99 41.30
N GLU A 155 -49.13 22.70 41.56
CA GLU A 155 -48.13 22.28 40.58
C GLU A 155 -48.55 21.01 39.84
N ILE A 156 -49.09 21.18 38.64
CA ILE A 156 -49.20 20.08 37.67
C ILE A 156 -47.83 19.99 37.01
N THR A 157 -47.15 18.85 37.22
CA THR A 157 -45.86 18.55 36.59
C THR A 157 -46.06 17.49 35.52
N MET A 158 -45.53 17.74 34.33
CA MET A 158 -45.46 16.74 33.26
C MET A 158 -44.02 16.42 32.95
N GLU A 159 -43.69 15.14 33.00
CA GLU A 159 -42.38 14.61 32.63
C GLU A 159 -42.52 13.82 31.33
N ALA A 160 -41.71 14.18 30.33
CA ALA A 160 -41.57 13.44 29.09
C ALA A 160 -40.21 12.74 29.08
N HIS A 161 -40.23 11.42 29.09
CA HIS A 161 -39.05 10.58 28.97
C HIS A 161 -38.96 10.05 27.54
N GLU A 162 -37.84 10.33 26.88
CA GLU A 162 -37.52 9.87 25.54
C GLU A 162 -36.19 9.12 25.57
N ARG A 163 -36.20 7.87 25.10
CA ARG A 163 -34.99 7.07 24.96
C ARG A 163 -34.67 6.85 23.49
N ARG A 164 -33.39 7.05 23.12
CA ARG A 164 -32.87 6.78 21.78
C ARG A 164 -31.61 5.92 21.87
N ASP A 165 -31.55 4.80 21.16
CA ASP A 165 -30.28 4.04 21.09
C ASP A 165 -29.22 4.84 20.31
N VAL A 166 -27.97 4.71 20.72
CA VAL A 166 -26.83 5.44 20.16
C VAL A 166 -25.69 4.48 19.91
N ARG A 167 -24.93 4.75 18.85
CA ARG A 167 -23.70 4.04 18.53
C ARG A 167 -22.52 4.99 18.57
N LEU A 168 -21.52 4.60 19.34
CA LEU A 168 -20.27 5.32 19.45
C LEU A 168 -19.22 4.46 18.75
N VAL A 169 -18.54 5.02 17.76
CA VAL A 169 -17.59 4.28 16.93
C VAL A 169 -16.29 5.06 16.86
N ASP A 170 -15.20 4.33 17.09
CA ASP A 170 -13.87 4.78 16.73
C ASP A 170 -13.57 4.32 15.31
N LEU A 171 -13.39 5.27 14.38
CA LEU A 171 -13.13 4.95 12.98
C LEU A 171 -11.71 4.43 12.70
N ARG A 172 -10.84 4.41 13.72
CA ARG A 172 -9.49 3.86 13.61
C ARG A 172 -9.53 2.38 13.30
N HIS A 173 -8.77 2.00 12.29
CA HIS A 173 -8.53 0.63 11.93
C HIS A 173 -7.05 0.28 12.04
N THR A 174 -6.72 -0.97 12.34
CA THR A 174 -5.32 -1.43 12.44
C THR A 174 -4.54 -1.30 11.14
N LEU A 175 -5.23 -1.24 10.00
CA LEU A 175 -4.62 -0.99 8.69
C LEU A 175 -4.48 0.50 8.35
N ASP A 176 -4.98 1.41 9.19
CA ASP A 176 -4.82 2.86 8.97
C ASP A 176 -3.36 3.32 9.16
N ARG A 177 -2.44 2.42 9.55
CA ARG A 177 -1.00 2.66 9.53
C ARG A 177 -0.37 2.50 8.13
N TYR A 178 -1.08 1.88 7.19
CA TYR A 178 -0.58 1.65 5.84
C TYR A 178 -1.07 2.74 4.89
N ALA A 179 -0.12 3.38 4.21
CA ALA A 179 -0.45 4.22 3.05
C ALA A 179 -0.87 3.34 1.87
N LEU A 180 -0.15 2.22 1.67
CA LEU A 180 -0.40 1.24 0.64
C LEU A 180 -0.34 -0.18 1.23
N PHE A 181 -1.35 -0.99 0.96
CA PHE A 181 -1.36 -2.41 1.32
C PHE A 181 -1.85 -3.21 0.13
N VAL A 182 -0.98 -4.01 -0.47
CA VAL A 182 -1.28 -4.81 -1.66
C VAL A 182 -0.93 -6.27 -1.40
N LYS A 183 -1.93 -7.16 -1.40
CA LYS A 183 -1.68 -8.61 -1.21
C LYS A 183 -1.04 -9.26 -2.43
N ASN A 184 -1.37 -8.77 -3.61
CA ASN A 184 -0.85 -9.22 -4.89
C ASN A 184 -0.49 -8.04 -5.78
N TYR A 185 0.76 -7.62 -5.69
CA TYR A 185 1.28 -6.59 -6.57
C TYR A 185 1.71 -7.21 -7.90
N SER A 186 1.21 -6.66 -9.01
CA SER A 186 1.49 -7.21 -10.33
C SER A 186 2.99 -7.13 -10.67
N ASN A 187 3.44 -7.87 -11.68
CA ASN A 187 4.84 -7.89 -12.10
C ASN A 187 5.34 -6.57 -12.74
N ASP A 188 4.62 -5.45 -12.59
CA ASP A 188 4.97 -4.11 -13.06
C ASP A 188 5.54 -3.19 -11.97
N TYR A 189 5.98 -3.77 -10.87
CA TYR A 189 6.71 -3.10 -9.80
C TYR A 189 8.02 -2.44 -10.25
N ASN A 190 8.59 -2.86 -11.40
CA ASN A 190 9.62 -2.12 -12.12
C ASN A 190 9.02 -1.62 -13.44
N ASN A 191 8.63 -0.36 -13.48
CA ASN A 191 8.01 0.24 -14.66
C ASN A 191 8.45 1.68 -14.82
N THR A 192 8.96 1.98 -16.01
CA THR A 192 9.49 3.28 -16.42
C THR A 192 8.41 4.20 -16.97
N SER A 193 7.39 3.63 -17.61
CA SER A 193 6.31 4.39 -18.23
C SER A 193 5.10 4.55 -17.31
N ARG A 194 5.01 3.85 -16.18
CA ARG A 194 3.88 3.99 -15.26
C ARG A 194 4.40 4.01 -13.84
N ARG A 195 4.14 5.10 -13.13
CA ARG A 195 4.76 5.37 -11.84
C ARG A 195 3.75 5.26 -10.71
N LEU A 196 4.13 4.57 -9.65
CA LEU A 196 3.48 4.60 -8.35
C LEU A 196 4.35 5.44 -7.42
N ILE A 197 3.74 6.43 -6.81
CA ILE A 197 4.36 7.32 -5.84
C ILE A 197 3.61 7.14 -4.53
N VAL A 198 4.31 6.79 -3.46
CA VAL A 198 3.75 6.72 -2.12
C VAL A 198 4.46 7.72 -1.24
N ASP A 199 3.71 8.65 -0.65
CA ASP A 199 4.19 9.65 0.28
C ASP A 199 3.72 9.33 1.70
N GLY A 200 4.64 9.48 2.64
CA GLY A 200 4.41 9.14 4.04
C GLY A 200 3.51 10.16 4.75
N VAL A 201 3.04 9.82 5.95
CA VAL A 201 2.24 10.71 6.77
C VAL A 201 3.14 11.82 7.32
N SER A 202 2.69 13.06 7.23
CA SER A 202 3.38 14.23 7.77
C SER A 202 2.55 14.90 8.87
N GLY A 203 3.22 15.53 9.83
CA GLY A 203 2.55 16.21 10.97
C GLY A 203 2.05 15.29 12.09
N GLY A 204 2.46 14.02 12.11
CA GLY A 204 2.22 13.08 13.20
C GLY A 204 3.20 13.24 14.38
N ARG A 205 3.05 12.37 15.38
CA ARG A 205 4.02 12.18 16.47
C ARG A 205 5.34 11.63 15.92
N PRO A 206 6.47 11.72 16.65
CA PRO A 206 7.78 11.26 16.17
C PRO A 206 7.86 9.78 15.75
N TYR A 207 6.94 8.93 16.23
CA TYR A 207 6.87 7.50 15.94
C TYR A 207 5.74 7.14 14.94
N ASP A 208 4.97 8.13 14.49
CA ASP A 208 3.91 7.95 13.50
C ASP A 208 4.55 7.85 12.11
N VAL A 209 4.82 6.61 11.68
CA VAL A 209 5.43 6.31 10.39
C VAL A 209 4.47 5.51 9.51
N SER A 210 4.40 5.86 8.23
CA SER A 210 3.64 5.11 7.23
C SER A 210 4.26 3.75 6.98
N ARG A 211 3.41 2.76 6.72
CA ARG A 211 3.83 1.44 6.25
C ARG A 211 3.33 1.19 4.83
N ILE A 212 4.08 0.39 4.10
CA ILE A 212 3.71 -0.15 2.79
C ILE A 212 3.83 -1.67 2.88
N TYR A 213 2.79 -2.41 2.54
CA TYR A 213 2.88 -3.87 2.39
C TYR A 213 2.76 -4.26 0.92
N LEU A 214 3.72 -5.04 0.42
CA LEU A 214 3.74 -5.55 -0.95
C LEU A 214 3.90 -7.08 -0.91
N GLY A 215 2.83 -7.79 -1.27
CA GLY A 215 2.82 -9.25 -1.40
C GLY A 215 2.58 -9.71 -2.84
N THR A 216 2.76 -11.01 -3.07
CA THR A 216 2.41 -11.68 -4.35
C THR A 216 1.61 -12.96 -4.12
N ASP A 217 0.79 -12.99 -3.06
CA ASP A 217 0.23 -14.23 -2.54
C ASP A 217 -0.84 -14.85 -3.45
N ASN A 218 -1.62 -14.01 -4.15
CA ASN A 218 -2.75 -14.38 -4.99
C ASN A 218 -2.47 -14.28 -6.50
N TYR A 219 -1.21 -14.09 -6.91
CA TYR A 219 -0.83 -14.11 -8.33
C TYR A 219 -1.16 -15.50 -8.94
N PRO A 220 -1.46 -15.61 -10.25
CA PRO A 220 -1.52 -16.90 -10.94
C PRO A 220 -0.38 -17.81 -10.50
N THR A 221 -0.66 -19.11 -10.32
CA THR A 221 0.31 -20.12 -9.88
C THR A 221 1.67 -19.88 -10.54
N CYS A 222 2.63 -19.36 -9.76
CA CYS A 222 3.99 -19.10 -10.23
C CYS A 222 4.90 -20.24 -9.77
N ALA A 223 5.82 -20.64 -10.63
CA ALA A 223 6.78 -21.70 -10.32
C ALA A 223 7.79 -21.30 -9.24
N ASP A 224 8.01 -19.99 -8.97
CA ASP A 224 8.92 -19.55 -7.91
C ASP A 224 8.26 -19.69 -6.52
N PRO A 225 8.79 -20.58 -5.65
CA PRO A 225 8.25 -20.78 -4.31
C PRO A 225 8.57 -19.63 -3.35
N ARG A 226 9.55 -18.77 -3.64
CA ARG A 226 10.02 -17.69 -2.75
C ARG A 226 9.13 -16.46 -2.77
N LYS A 227 8.49 -16.20 -3.92
CA LYS A 227 7.57 -15.06 -4.10
C LYS A 227 8.20 -13.70 -3.75
N ASP A 228 9.48 -13.54 -4.09
CA ASP A 228 10.25 -12.32 -3.82
C ASP A 228 9.89 -11.21 -4.83
N LEU A 229 9.99 -9.95 -4.39
CA LEU A 229 9.84 -8.75 -5.20
C LEU A 229 11.18 -8.03 -5.32
N TRP A 230 11.67 -7.85 -6.55
CA TRP A 230 12.99 -7.27 -6.83
C TRP A 230 12.88 -5.88 -7.45
N PHE A 231 13.14 -4.84 -6.68
CA PHE A 231 13.05 -3.44 -7.08
C PHE A 231 14.37 -2.93 -7.66
N ASP A 232 14.36 -2.57 -8.95
CA ASP A 232 15.56 -2.08 -9.63
C ASP A 232 15.95 -0.68 -9.15
N ILE A 233 17.14 -0.57 -8.55
CA ILE A 233 17.74 0.72 -8.24
C ILE A 233 17.90 1.52 -9.53
N PHE A 234 17.67 2.83 -9.44
CA PHE A 234 17.91 3.78 -10.52
C PHE A 234 18.71 4.98 -10.00
N PHE A 235 19.89 5.20 -10.55
CA PHE A 235 20.85 6.16 -10.00
C PHE A 235 20.28 7.56 -9.85
N ASP A 236 19.67 8.09 -10.91
CA ASP A 236 19.20 9.49 -10.94
C ASP A 236 18.14 9.77 -9.87
N GLU A 237 17.33 8.76 -9.54
CA GLU A 237 16.34 8.85 -8.45
C GLU A 237 16.95 8.55 -7.08
N HIS A 238 17.91 7.64 -6.96
CA HIS A 238 18.31 7.11 -5.65
C HIS A 238 19.64 7.65 -5.10
N LYS A 239 20.46 8.33 -5.91
CA LYS A 239 21.78 8.83 -5.51
C LYS A 239 21.77 9.73 -4.26
N ASP A 240 20.67 10.46 -4.03
CA ASP A 240 20.55 11.40 -2.91
C ASP A 240 19.94 10.75 -1.65
N MET A 241 19.53 9.49 -1.74
CA MET A 241 19.05 8.72 -0.60
C MET A 241 20.22 8.39 0.33
N LYS A 242 20.04 8.57 1.64
CA LYS A 242 21.13 8.39 2.62
C LYS A 242 21.65 6.95 2.65
N GLY A 243 20.78 5.97 2.39
CA GLY A 243 21.16 4.57 2.29
C GLY A 243 22.03 4.26 1.07
N PHE A 244 21.83 4.96 -0.05
CA PHE A 244 22.60 4.76 -1.27
C PHE A 244 24.10 5.02 -1.01
N ALA A 245 24.42 6.17 -0.43
CA ALA A 245 25.80 6.54 -0.07
C ALA A 245 26.44 5.51 0.87
N LYS A 246 25.68 4.99 1.84
CA LYS A 246 26.16 4.00 2.80
C LYS A 246 26.42 2.63 2.16
N LEU A 247 25.56 2.22 1.22
CA LEU A 247 25.71 0.94 0.51
C LEU A 247 26.91 0.94 -0.45
N PHE A 248 27.12 2.02 -1.19
CA PHE A 248 28.12 2.08 -2.27
C PHE A 248 29.37 2.91 -1.93
N GLY A 249 29.37 3.63 -0.81
CA GLY A 249 30.46 4.50 -0.36
C GLY A 249 30.61 5.80 -1.17
N SER A 250 29.73 6.06 -2.14
CA SER A 250 29.72 7.27 -2.97
C SER A 250 28.35 7.52 -3.58
N ASN A 251 28.06 8.80 -3.87
CA ASN A 251 26.89 9.23 -4.65
C ASN A 251 27.26 9.71 -6.06
N THR A 252 28.53 9.50 -6.46
CA THR A 252 29.01 9.87 -7.79
C THR A 252 29.19 8.62 -8.64
N LEU A 253 28.84 8.74 -9.92
CA LEU A 253 29.17 7.71 -10.89
C LEU A 253 30.69 7.59 -11.05
N LYS A 254 31.12 6.36 -11.32
CA LYS A 254 32.50 5.95 -11.52
C LYS A 254 32.63 5.30 -12.89
N THR A 255 33.85 5.35 -13.39
CA THR A 255 34.24 4.72 -14.66
C THR A 255 35.25 3.62 -14.38
N PHE A 256 35.19 2.53 -15.13
CA PHE A 256 36.29 1.57 -15.08
C PHE A 256 37.58 2.20 -15.62
N PRO A 257 38.70 2.11 -14.88
CA PRO A 257 39.98 2.54 -15.42
C PRO A 257 40.37 1.67 -16.61
N PHE A 258 40.91 2.26 -17.67
CA PHE A 258 41.49 1.49 -18.76
C PHE A 258 42.86 0.92 -18.39
N ALA A 259 43.26 -0.12 -19.13
CA ALA A 259 44.62 -0.59 -19.13
C ALA A 259 45.57 0.49 -19.67
N VAL A 260 46.83 0.45 -19.23
CA VAL A 260 47.85 1.37 -19.72
C VAL A 260 48.07 1.13 -21.22
N GLY A 261 47.91 2.18 -22.03
CA GLY A 261 48.05 2.12 -23.49
C GLY A 261 46.74 1.95 -24.28
N THR A 262 45.58 1.80 -23.62
CA THR A 262 44.29 1.91 -24.31
C THR A 262 44.10 3.34 -24.84
N PRO A 263 43.68 3.54 -26.11
CA PRO A 263 43.45 4.87 -26.68
C PRO A 263 42.50 5.72 -25.83
N SER A 264 42.75 7.03 -25.73
CA SER A 264 41.97 7.93 -24.87
C SER A 264 40.53 8.14 -25.33
N ASP A 265 40.27 7.94 -26.62
CA ASP A 265 38.99 8.07 -27.32
C ASP A 265 38.15 6.77 -27.28
N TYR A 266 38.66 5.70 -26.69
CA TYR A 266 37.91 4.45 -26.57
C TYR A 266 36.65 4.62 -25.69
N PRO A 267 35.49 4.06 -26.09
CA PRO A 267 34.25 4.15 -25.32
C PRO A 267 34.40 3.57 -23.90
N LYS A 268 34.11 4.42 -22.90
CA LYS A 268 34.14 4.09 -21.47
C LYS A 268 32.76 3.69 -20.98
N PHE A 269 32.71 2.79 -19.99
CA PHE A 269 31.51 2.59 -19.21
C PHE A 269 31.57 3.45 -17.94
N GLU A 270 30.81 4.54 -17.93
CA GLU A 270 30.94 5.63 -16.94
C GLU A 270 29.85 5.64 -15.87
N ARG A 271 28.98 4.63 -15.82
CA ARG A 271 27.77 4.63 -14.99
C ARG A 271 27.82 3.60 -13.86
N LEU A 272 28.92 3.53 -13.11
CA LEU A 272 29.08 2.59 -11.99
C LEU A 272 28.92 3.29 -10.64
N PHE A 273 28.28 2.65 -9.67
CA PHE A 273 28.13 3.16 -8.29
C PHE A 273 29.41 2.93 -7.48
N TYR A 274 30.05 1.81 -7.77
CA TYR A 274 31.24 1.34 -7.09
C TYR A 274 32.08 0.56 -8.09
N VAL A 275 33.39 0.66 -7.96
CA VAL A 275 34.36 -0.09 -8.76
C VAL A 275 35.49 -0.54 -7.86
N ASN A 276 36.02 -1.73 -8.14
CA ASN A 276 37.22 -2.25 -7.50
C ASN A 276 37.96 -3.17 -8.48
N ASN A 277 39.19 -3.54 -8.13
CA ASN A 277 40.06 -4.34 -8.95
C ASN A 277 41.07 -5.13 -8.11
N MET A 278 41.54 -6.25 -8.66
CA MET A 278 42.52 -7.12 -8.02
C MET A 278 43.35 -7.80 -9.10
N ASN A 279 44.62 -8.12 -8.84
CA ASN A 279 45.37 -8.93 -9.80
C ASN A 279 44.80 -10.35 -9.79
N PHE A 280 44.72 -11.00 -10.95
CA PHE A 280 44.12 -12.33 -11.00
C PHE A 280 44.91 -13.35 -10.16
N THR A 281 46.22 -13.18 -10.05
CA THR A 281 47.10 -14.02 -9.20
C THR A 281 46.83 -13.91 -7.71
N GLU A 282 46.13 -12.86 -7.28
CA GLU A 282 45.74 -12.65 -5.87
C GLU A 282 44.40 -13.32 -5.54
N LEU A 283 43.69 -13.84 -6.55
CA LEU A 283 42.43 -14.55 -6.35
C LEU A 283 42.68 -16.00 -5.91
N ASP A 284 42.36 -16.30 -4.65
CA ASP A 284 42.43 -17.66 -4.10
C ASP A 284 41.21 -18.52 -4.52
N GLY A 285 41.42 -19.84 -4.66
CA GLY A 285 40.38 -20.81 -5.05
C GLY A 285 40.10 -20.93 -6.54
N ILE A 286 40.94 -20.34 -7.40
CA ILE A 286 40.79 -20.35 -8.85
C ILE A 286 41.96 -21.08 -9.54
N THR A 287 41.66 -22.06 -10.39
CA THR A 287 42.67 -22.79 -11.17
C THR A 287 42.64 -22.46 -12.66
N THR A 288 43.77 -22.66 -13.35
CA THR A 288 43.89 -22.53 -14.81
C THR A 288 42.89 -23.43 -15.54
N ASP A 289 42.64 -24.64 -15.03
CA ASP A 289 41.69 -25.60 -15.60
C ASP A 289 40.24 -25.12 -15.59
N MET A 290 39.87 -24.24 -14.65
CA MET A 290 38.52 -23.65 -14.60
C MET A 290 38.21 -22.78 -15.82
N PHE A 291 39.22 -22.21 -16.48
CA PHE A 291 39.03 -21.31 -17.63
C PHE A 291 39.17 -21.99 -18.98
N ILE A 292 39.71 -23.21 -19.03
CA ILE A 292 39.89 -23.99 -20.25
C ILE A 292 38.57 -24.25 -20.98
N LEU A 293 37.45 -24.25 -20.23
CA LEU A 293 36.09 -24.47 -20.77
C LEU A 293 35.32 -23.15 -20.97
N ASN A 294 35.93 -22.00 -20.69
CA ASN A 294 35.27 -20.71 -20.88
C ASN A 294 35.26 -20.33 -22.36
N ARG A 295 34.07 -20.25 -22.98
CA ARG A 295 33.97 -19.97 -24.43
C ARG A 295 34.65 -18.68 -24.86
N GLN A 296 34.65 -17.62 -24.04
CA GLN A 296 35.33 -16.38 -24.42
C GLN A 296 36.85 -16.50 -24.37
N VAL A 297 37.39 -17.20 -23.37
CA VAL A 297 38.83 -17.52 -23.30
C VAL A 297 39.22 -18.40 -24.49
N CYS A 298 38.41 -19.41 -24.81
CA CYS A 298 38.59 -20.24 -25.99
C CYS A 298 38.60 -19.43 -27.29
N SER A 299 37.68 -18.47 -27.46
CA SER A 299 37.63 -17.63 -28.65
C SER A 299 38.85 -16.70 -28.76
N GLU A 300 39.36 -16.18 -27.64
CA GLU A 300 40.63 -15.44 -27.65
C GLU A 300 41.81 -16.35 -28.00
N TYR A 301 41.82 -17.60 -27.53
CA TYR A 301 42.83 -18.58 -27.95
C TYR A 301 42.76 -18.86 -29.46
N GLU A 302 41.57 -19.12 -30.01
CA GLU A 302 41.37 -19.29 -31.46
C GLU A 302 41.90 -18.07 -32.25
N ARG A 303 41.75 -16.85 -31.71
CA ARG A 303 42.31 -15.64 -32.32
C ARG A 303 43.83 -15.58 -32.28
N VAL A 304 44.46 -15.95 -31.17
CA VAL A 304 45.92 -16.04 -31.08
C VAL A 304 46.47 -17.09 -32.06
N ILE A 305 45.77 -18.21 -32.22
CA ILE A 305 46.14 -19.25 -33.20
C ILE A 305 45.99 -18.77 -34.64
N ASN A 306 44.97 -17.96 -34.96
CA ASN A 306 44.87 -17.32 -36.27
C ASN A 306 46.09 -16.43 -36.56
N LEU A 307 46.50 -15.61 -35.59
CA LEU A 307 47.69 -14.74 -35.72
C LEU A 307 48.97 -15.55 -35.91
N ALA A 308 49.12 -16.67 -35.19
CA ALA A 308 50.24 -17.58 -35.36
C ALA A 308 50.27 -18.17 -36.78
N ALA A 309 49.13 -18.64 -37.29
CA ALA A 309 49.02 -19.17 -38.65
C ALA A 309 49.33 -18.11 -39.72
N ASP A 310 48.86 -16.88 -39.52
CA ASP A 310 49.12 -15.77 -40.43
C ASP A 310 50.60 -15.37 -40.43
N ALA A 311 51.26 -15.38 -39.27
CA ALA A 311 52.71 -15.13 -39.17
C ALA A 311 53.53 -16.17 -39.97
N CYS A 312 53.16 -17.46 -39.90
CA CYS A 312 53.78 -18.52 -40.70
C CYS A 312 53.65 -18.28 -42.21
N MET A 313 52.48 -17.83 -42.68
CA MET A 313 52.23 -17.55 -44.10
C MET A 313 52.98 -16.30 -44.56
N MET A 314 52.96 -15.22 -43.75
CA MET A 314 53.61 -13.95 -44.06
C MET A 314 55.13 -14.07 -44.17
N GLU A 315 55.78 -14.87 -43.31
CA GLU A 315 57.23 -15.12 -43.36
C GLU A 315 57.69 -15.69 -44.71
N LYS A 316 56.81 -16.44 -45.39
CA LYS A 316 57.06 -17.00 -46.72
C LYS A 316 56.46 -16.19 -47.86
N GLY A 317 55.94 -15.00 -47.58
CA GLY A 317 55.31 -14.13 -48.58
C GLY A 317 53.98 -14.65 -49.13
N VAL A 318 53.29 -15.54 -48.41
CA VAL A 318 51.99 -16.11 -48.79
C VAL A 318 50.86 -15.25 -48.22
N ALA A 319 49.80 -15.05 -49.01
CA ALA A 319 48.63 -14.30 -48.57
C ALA A 319 47.93 -14.98 -47.39
N THR A 320 47.58 -14.18 -46.37
CA THR A 320 46.88 -14.64 -45.17
C THR A 320 45.42 -15.00 -45.46
N LEU A 321 44.88 -15.98 -44.73
CA LEU A 321 43.47 -16.35 -44.83
C LEU A 321 42.60 -15.55 -43.84
N PRO A 322 41.31 -15.33 -44.13
CA PRO A 322 40.37 -14.71 -43.19
C PRO A 322 40.34 -15.42 -41.84
N TYR A 323 39.82 -14.74 -40.81
CA TYR A 323 39.62 -15.33 -39.48
C TYR A 323 38.77 -16.60 -39.54
N GLN A 324 39.27 -17.71 -38.98
CA GLN A 324 38.59 -19.01 -38.94
C GLN A 324 38.40 -19.50 -37.49
N ILE A 325 37.44 -20.41 -37.29
CA ILE A 325 37.16 -21.09 -36.01
C ILE A 325 37.00 -22.60 -36.20
N GLY A 326 37.15 -23.38 -35.12
CA GLY A 326 36.93 -24.83 -35.13
C GLY A 326 37.71 -25.57 -36.24
N ALA A 327 37.03 -26.46 -36.98
CA ALA A 327 37.66 -27.28 -38.02
C ALA A 327 38.26 -26.46 -39.18
N ALA A 328 37.70 -25.29 -39.50
CA ALA A 328 38.25 -24.42 -40.54
C ALA A 328 39.58 -23.79 -40.09
N LEU A 329 39.71 -23.47 -38.79
CA LEU A 329 40.98 -23.00 -38.21
C LEU A 329 42.03 -24.10 -38.20
N GLU A 330 41.64 -25.34 -37.90
CA GLU A 330 42.54 -26.49 -37.97
C GLU A 330 43.14 -26.65 -39.38
N ASN A 331 42.32 -26.53 -40.42
CA ASN A 331 42.79 -26.55 -41.82
C ASN A 331 43.75 -25.39 -42.12
N LYS A 332 43.43 -24.17 -41.68
CA LYS A 332 44.32 -23.00 -41.80
C LYS A 332 45.68 -23.26 -41.13
N CYS A 333 45.70 -23.86 -39.93
CA CYS A 333 46.92 -24.25 -39.23
C CYS A 333 47.73 -25.33 -39.99
N ARG A 334 47.07 -26.33 -40.58
CA ARG A 334 47.75 -27.36 -41.41
C ARG A 334 48.46 -26.73 -42.60
N THR A 335 47.82 -25.80 -43.29
CA THR A 335 48.42 -25.05 -44.40
C THR A 335 49.57 -24.15 -43.94
N ALA A 336 49.43 -23.47 -42.80
CA ALA A 336 50.47 -22.61 -42.24
C ALA A 336 51.76 -23.39 -41.91
N VAL A 337 51.61 -24.55 -41.24
CA VAL A 337 52.74 -25.42 -40.86
C VAL A 337 53.47 -25.97 -42.08
N SER A 338 52.74 -26.46 -43.10
CA SER A 338 53.35 -26.96 -44.33
C SER A 338 54.07 -25.86 -45.11
N THR A 339 53.54 -24.63 -45.10
CA THR A 339 54.11 -23.48 -45.81
C THR A 339 55.43 -23.01 -45.17
N LEU A 340 55.48 -22.86 -43.85
CA LEU A 340 56.70 -22.35 -43.19
C LEU A 340 57.86 -23.35 -43.27
N SER A 341 57.58 -24.65 -43.18
CA SER A 341 58.59 -25.73 -43.15
C SER A 341 59.67 -25.53 -42.07
N ASN A 342 59.27 -24.98 -40.91
CA ASN A 342 60.11 -24.84 -39.71
C ASN A 342 59.30 -25.21 -38.47
N ASP A 343 59.42 -26.47 -38.04
CA ASP A 343 58.68 -27.01 -36.90
C ASP A 343 59.17 -26.47 -35.54
N ASN A 344 60.34 -25.83 -35.50
CA ASN A 344 60.91 -25.27 -34.27
C ASN A 344 60.37 -23.87 -33.94
N ALA A 345 59.79 -23.15 -34.91
CA ALA A 345 59.17 -21.85 -34.70
C ALA A 345 57.97 -21.95 -33.74
N LEU A 346 57.82 -20.97 -32.83
CA LEU A 346 56.72 -20.97 -31.86
C LEU A 346 55.36 -20.95 -32.57
N ALA A 347 55.23 -20.18 -33.65
CA ALA A 347 54.03 -20.14 -34.48
C ALA A 347 53.62 -21.54 -35.02
N SER A 348 54.59 -22.32 -35.54
CA SER A 348 54.35 -23.70 -35.97
C SER A 348 53.95 -24.61 -34.82
N LYS A 349 54.60 -24.50 -33.65
CA LYS A 349 54.27 -25.29 -32.46
C LYS A 349 52.86 -25.02 -31.96
N MET A 350 52.42 -23.75 -31.96
CA MET A 350 51.05 -23.37 -31.61
C MET A 350 50.03 -23.95 -32.59
N CYS A 351 50.30 -23.87 -33.90
CA CYS A 351 49.44 -24.47 -34.93
C CYS A 351 49.38 -26.00 -34.83
N GLN A 352 50.51 -26.67 -34.54
CA GLN A 352 50.57 -28.12 -34.36
C GLN A 352 49.87 -28.58 -33.08
N ASP A 353 49.98 -27.81 -31.99
CA ASP A 353 49.30 -28.12 -30.74
C ASP A 353 47.77 -28.03 -30.88
N PHE A 354 47.27 -27.11 -31.72
CA PHE A 354 45.84 -27.01 -32.05
C PHE A 354 45.27 -28.29 -32.69
N PHE A 355 46.09 -29.15 -33.31
CA PHE A 355 45.62 -30.45 -33.84
C PHE A 355 45.14 -31.42 -32.76
N LYS A 356 45.50 -31.16 -31.49
CA LYS A 356 45.03 -31.95 -30.33
C LYS A 356 43.67 -31.48 -29.82
N ALA A 357 43.11 -30.41 -30.38
CA ALA A 357 41.79 -29.92 -30.03
C ALA A 357 40.71 -30.95 -30.40
N ASN A 358 39.68 -31.08 -29.57
CA ASN A 358 38.52 -31.92 -29.86
C ASN A 358 37.27 -31.02 -29.97
N GLY A 359 36.96 -30.62 -31.21
CA GLY A 359 35.89 -29.67 -31.49
C GLY A 359 36.16 -28.30 -30.87
N THR A 360 35.42 -27.95 -29.81
CA THR A 360 35.58 -26.68 -29.06
C THR A 360 36.27 -26.86 -27.70
N ASN A 361 36.75 -28.07 -27.42
CA ASN A 361 37.50 -28.38 -26.21
C ASN A 361 39.00 -28.37 -26.51
N TYR A 362 39.74 -27.48 -25.83
CA TYR A 362 41.19 -27.29 -26.00
C TYR A 362 42.00 -27.80 -24.80
N SER A 363 41.40 -28.59 -23.90
CA SER A 363 42.07 -29.09 -22.68
C SER A 363 43.36 -29.88 -22.93
N ASN A 364 43.48 -30.50 -24.11
CA ASN A 364 44.62 -31.31 -24.51
C ASN A 364 45.73 -30.50 -25.23
N CYS A 365 45.50 -29.20 -25.44
CA CYS A 365 46.48 -28.29 -26.04
C CYS A 365 47.43 -27.76 -24.96
N GLU A 366 48.71 -28.11 -25.03
CA GLU A 366 49.72 -27.69 -24.05
C GLU A 366 50.16 -26.23 -24.24
N GLU A 367 50.18 -25.75 -25.48
CA GLU A 367 50.44 -24.33 -25.79
C GLU A 367 49.27 -23.45 -25.33
N PHE A 368 48.03 -23.97 -25.36
CA PHE A 368 46.89 -23.26 -24.77
C PHE A 368 47.09 -23.01 -23.27
N LYS A 369 47.51 -24.03 -22.52
CA LYS A 369 47.76 -23.92 -21.08
C LYS A 369 48.85 -22.88 -20.77
N LYS A 370 49.93 -22.86 -21.56
CA LYS A 370 51.01 -21.85 -21.43
C LYS A 370 50.53 -20.43 -21.72
N VAL A 371 49.72 -20.25 -22.76
CA VAL A 371 49.08 -18.96 -23.06
C VAL A 371 48.18 -18.54 -21.91
N LEU A 372 47.37 -19.47 -21.38
CA LEU A 372 46.46 -19.20 -20.28
C LEU A 372 47.18 -18.84 -18.98
N GLU A 373 48.30 -19.51 -18.66
CA GLU A 373 49.16 -19.18 -17.53
C GLU A 373 49.78 -17.77 -17.67
N THR A 374 50.18 -17.42 -18.89
CA THR A 374 50.68 -16.09 -19.21
C THR A 374 49.58 -15.04 -19.04
N CYS A 375 48.36 -15.34 -19.51
CA CYS A 375 47.20 -14.48 -19.29
C CYS A 375 46.89 -14.33 -17.80
N ARG A 376 46.98 -15.41 -17.02
CA ARG A 376 46.76 -15.40 -15.57
C ARG A 376 47.64 -14.39 -14.84
N ASN A 377 48.92 -14.32 -15.23
CA ASN A 377 49.90 -13.44 -14.59
C ASN A 377 49.72 -11.96 -14.97
N ASN A 378 48.99 -11.66 -16.04
CA ASN A 378 48.77 -10.29 -16.53
C ASN A 378 47.34 -9.79 -16.35
N TRP A 379 46.37 -10.69 -16.20
CA TRP A 379 44.98 -10.31 -16.04
C TRP A 379 44.74 -9.58 -14.74
N LYS A 380 43.98 -8.49 -14.87
CA LYS A 380 43.42 -7.77 -13.74
C LYS A 380 41.93 -8.05 -13.68
N TYR A 381 41.46 -8.60 -12.58
CA TYR A 381 40.04 -8.76 -12.33
C TYR A 381 39.45 -7.40 -11.95
N ARG A 382 38.43 -6.97 -12.68
CA ARG A 382 37.70 -5.73 -12.44
C ARG A 382 36.24 -6.03 -12.21
N TRP A 383 35.65 -5.35 -11.23
CA TRP A 383 34.22 -5.42 -11.00
C TRP A 383 33.66 -4.11 -10.48
N GLY A 384 32.36 -3.93 -10.68
CA GLY A 384 31.63 -2.79 -10.18
C GLY A 384 30.13 -3.05 -10.22
N TYR A 385 29.39 -2.14 -9.60
CA TYR A 385 27.92 -2.24 -9.47
C TYR A 385 27.25 -1.11 -10.24
N THR A 386 26.12 -1.40 -10.87
CA THR A 386 25.36 -0.47 -11.72
C THR A 386 23.86 -0.75 -11.65
N ASP A 387 23.03 0.19 -12.11
CA ASP A 387 21.61 -0.03 -12.33
C ASP A 387 21.32 -0.68 -13.69
N ALA A 388 20.05 -1.08 -13.83
CA ALA A 388 19.47 -1.56 -15.07
C ALA A 388 19.61 -0.55 -16.22
N ALA A 389 19.31 0.73 -15.96
CA ALA A 389 19.30 1.79 -16.96
C ALA A 389 20.66 2.04 -17.63
N SER A 390 21.74 1.65 -16.96
CA SER A 390 23.09 1.73 -17.50
C SER A 390 23.52 0.52 -18.30
N ILE A 391 22.79 -0.59 -18.23
CA ILE A 391 23.04 -1.78 -19.06
C ILE A 391 22.09 -1.79 -20.26
N TRP A 392 20.86 -1.35 -20.03
CA TRP A 392 19.74 -1.45 -20.94
C TRP A 392 19.01 -0.12 -21.09
N LYS A 393 18.42 0.12 -22.27
CA LYS A 393 17.43 1.19 -22.44
C LYS A 393 16.13 0.78 -21.77
N VAL A 394 15.88 1.33 -20.59
CA VAL A 394 14.71 1.05 -19.76
C VAL A 394 13.51 1.94 -20.10
N ASP A 395 13.72 3.00 -20.88
CA ASP A 395 12.72 3.96 -21.35
C ASP A 395 11.89 3.46 -22.54
N THR A 396 12.31 2.37 -23.21
CA THR A 396 11.54 1.78 -24.30
C THR A 396 10.31 1.01 -23.75
N PRO A 397 9.08 1.31 -24.22
CA PRO A 397 7.88 0.58 -23.80
C PRO A 397 7.99 -0.92 -24.11
N GLY A 398 7.89 -1.78 -23.09
CA GLY A 398 7.98 -3.23 -23.29
C GLY A 398 8.14 -4.04 -22.00
N ARG A 399 8.01 -5.36 -22.10
CA ARG A 399 8.20 -6.29 -20.96
C ARG A 399 9.68 -6.59 -20.67
N ALA A 400 10.56 -6.37 -21.64
CA ALA A 400 12.01 -6.53 -21.49
C ALA A 400 12.72 -5.50 -22.38
N PRO A 401 13.79 -4.86 -21.89
CA PRO A 401 14.54 -3.92 -22.71
C PRO A 401 15.26 -4.65 -23.85
N GLN A 402 15.08 -4.15 -25.07
CA GLN A 402 15.64 -4.74 -26.29
C GLN A 402 16.93 -4.03 -26.75
N GLU A 403 17.19 -2.84 -26.25
CA GLU A 403 18.36 -2.06 -26.62
C GLU A 403 19.33 -1.98 -25.45
N ILE A 404 20.62 -2.08 -25.76
CA ILE A 404 21.70 -2.04 -24.77
C ILE A 404 22.34 -0.64 -24.77
N THR A 405 22.80 -0.21 -23.60
CA THR A 405 23.57 1.05 -23.44
C THR A 405 25.06 0.78 -23.20
N LEU A 406 25.44 -0.50 -23.03
CA LEU A 406 26.83 -0.90 -22.86
C LEU A 406 27.66 -0.70 -24.13
N PRO A 407 28.92 -0.23 -24.00
CA PRO A 407 29.90 -0.28 -25.07
C PRO A 407 30.07 -1.70 -25.63
N GLU A 408 30.32 -1.82 -26.94
CA GLU A 408 30.47 -3.11 -27.64
C GLU A 408 31.54 -4.03 -27.01
N ARG A 409 32.59 -3.47 -26.40
CA ARG A 409 33.60 -4.25 -25.67
C ARG A 409 33.04 -5.08 -24.50
N TYR A 410 31.87 -4.71 -23.99
CA TYR A 410 31.14 -5.42 -22.92
C TYR A 410 29.93 -6.19 -23.44
N ALA A 411 29.79 -6.31 -24.77
CA ALA A 411 28.75 -7.04 -25.48
C ALA A 411 28.41 -8.41 -24.87
N GLY A 412 29.39 -9.16 -24.39
CA GLY A 412 29.14 -10.48 -23.78
C GLY A 412 28.26 -10.45 -22.53
N LEU A 413 28.02 -9.27 -21.94
CA LEU A 413 27.18 -9.05 -20.77
C LEU A 413 25.74 -8.65 -21.13
N SER A 414 25.47 -8.19 -22.35
CA SER A 414 24.16 -7.64 -22.72
C SER A 414 23.65 -8.01 -24.12
N ASN A 415 24.52 -8.51 -25.01
CA ASN A 415 24.16 -8.72 -26.41
C ASN A 415 23.03 -9.73 -26.57
N ILE A 416 22.02 -9.26 -27.29
CA ILE A 416 20.91 -10.05 -27.76
C ILE A 416 21.39 -10.88 -28.96
N SER A 417 21.25 -12.19 -28.86
CA SER A 417 21.58 -13.14 -29.94
C SER A 417 20.58 -14.27 -30.02
N MET A 418 20.51 -14.96 -31.16
CA MET A 418 19.71 -16.18 -31.32
C MET A 418 20.07 -17.24 -30.28
N GLY A 419 21.36 -17.35 -29.92
CA GLY A 419 21.83 -18.27 -28.88
C GLY A 419 21.36 -17.92 -27.46
N SER A 420 20.89 -16.69 -27.24
CA SER A 420 20.23 -16.23 -26.00
C SER A 420 18.70 -16.12 -26.16
N GLY A 421 18.13 -16.76 -27.18
CA GLY A 421 16.71 -16.69 -27.49
C GLY A 421 16.20 -15.30 -27.89
N ASN A 422 17.08 -14.37 -28.26
CA ASN A 422 16.78 -12.95 -28.53
C ASN A 422 16.39 -12.12 -27.28
N TYR A 423 16.87 -12.47 -26.08
CA TYR A 423 16.62 -11.68 -24.85
C TYR A 423 17.89 -11.21 -24.12
N GLY A 424 19.07 -11.60 -24.61
CA GLY A 424 20.35 -11.31 -23.96
C GLY A 424 20.70 -12.32 -22.85
N PRO A 425 21.97 -12.35 -22.40
CA PRO A 425 22.49 -13.41 -21.55
C PRO A 425 21.85 -13.46 -20.17
N TYR A 426 21.59 -12.30 -19.54
CA TYR A 426 20.90 -12.24 -18.25
C TYR A 426 19.49 -12.81 -18.33
N MET A 427 18.64 -12.30 -19.23
CA MET A 427 17.24 -12.75 -19.32
C MET A 427 17.12 -14.21 -19.78
N ALA A 428 18.05 -14.70 -20.60
CA ALA A 428 18.08 -16.09 -21.04
C ALA A 428 18.38 -17.05 -19.89
N GLU A 429 19.31 -16.69 -19.01
CA GLU A 429 19.73 -17.53 -17.88
C GLU A 429 18.61 -17.70 -16.83
N TYR A 430 17.71 -16.72 -16.73
CA TYR A 430 16.60 -16.73 -15.79
C TYR A 430 15.34 -17.35 -16.39
N ARG A 431 15.44 -18.01 -17.55
CA ARG A 431 14.33 -18.80 -18.13
C ARG A 431 14.46 -20.27 -17.79
N GLU A 432 13.31 -20.87 -17.57
CA GLU A 432 13.13 -22.30 -17.43
C GLU A 432 12.14 -22.80 -18.48
N GLN A 433 12.19 -24.10 -18.79
CA GLN A 433 11.25 -24.73 -19.71
C GLN A 433 10.42 -25.76 -18.93
N VAL A 434 9.11 -25.58 -18.89
CA VAL A 434 8.14 -26.53 -18.34
C VAL A 434 7.11 -26.81 -19.42
N ASP A 435 6.83 -28.09 -19.65
CA ASP A 435 5.87 -28.57 -20.66
C ASP A 435 6.09 -27.97 -22.06
N GLY A 436 7.35 -27.77 -22.44
CA GLY A 436 7.73 -27.20 -23.74
C GLY A 436 7.65 -25.67 -23.81
N ALA A 437 7.02 -25.00 -22.85
CA ALA A 437 6.93 -23.54 -22.78
C ALA A 437 8.09 -22.96 -21.97
N GLN A 438 8.77 -21.94 -22.53
CA GLN A 438 9.73 -21.15 -21.77
C GLN A 438 9.03 -20.14 -20.87
N TYR A 439 9.31 -20.19 -19.57
CA TYR A 439 8.81 -19.23 -18.59
C TYR A 439 9.95 -18.66 -17.77
N ASN A 440 9.65 -17.59 -17.06
CA ASN A 440 10.60 -16.91 -16.18
C ASN A 440 10.12 -17.08 -14.73
N PRO A 441 10.66 -18.02 -13.94
CA PRO A 441 10.24 -18.25 -12.56
C PRO A 441 10.35 -16.98 -11.72
N GLU A 442 11.45 -16.25 -11.87
CA GLU A 442 11.76 -15.05 -11.09
C GLU A 442 11.07 -13.80 -11.63
N ARG A 443 10.14 -13.95 -12.58
CA ARG A 443 9.32 -12.85 -13.11
C ARG A 443 10.17 -11.64 -13.53
N THR A 444 11.39 -11.89 -14.04
CA THR A 444 12.41 -10.85 -14.27
C THR A 444 11.85 -9.78 -15.21
N ARG A 445 11.43 -8.67 -14.62
CA ARG A 445 11.13 -7.43 -15.33
C ARG A 445 12.17 -6.41 -14.93
N VAL A 446 12.95 -5.97 -15.90
CA VAL A 446 13.97 -4.96 -15.73
C VAL A 446 13.38 -3.60 -16.04
N GLY A 447 13.59 -2.63 -15.17
CA GLY A 447 13.06 -1.28 -15.31
C GLY A 447 13.57 -0.36 -14.21
N VAL A 448 12.71 0.53 -13.76
CA VAL A 448 12.97 1.45 -12.64
C VAL A 448 11.96 1.16 -11.55
N MET A 449 12.42 0.98 -10.31
CA MET A 449 11.54 0.79 -9.16
C MET A 449 10.58 1.96 -8.96
N GLN A 450 9.43 1.69 -8.35
CA GLN A 450 8.46 2.72 -7.97
C GLN A 450 9.00 3.62 -6.84
N ASN A 451 8.44 4.82 -6.68
CA ASN A 451 8.89 5.77 -5.67
C ASN A 451 8.10 5.63 -4.35
N PHE A 452 8.73 5.08 -3.31
CA PHE A 452 8.09 4.80 -2.02
C PHE A 452 8.36 5.83 -0.91
N TYR A 453 9.12 6.89 -1.19
CA TYR A 453 9.55 7.89 -0.20
C TYR A 453 9.03 9.30 -0.51
N GLY A 454 7.92 9.38 -1.26
CA GLY A 454 7.36 10.62 -1.77
C GLY A 454 8.28 11.33 -2.79
N PRO A 455 7.81 12.44 -3.38
CA PRO A 455 8.61 13.23 -4.32
C PRO A 455 9.84 13.86 -3.64
N GLY A 456 9.70 14.25 -2.37
CA GLY A 456 10.73 14.94 -1.59
C GLY A 456 11.75 14.03 -0.91
N LYS A 457 11.51 12.71 -0.84
CA LYS A 457 12.42 11.71 -0.23
C LYS A 457 12.83 12.03 1.20
N ASN A 458 11.94 12.68 1.93
CA ASN A 458 12.20 13.27 3.25
C ASN A 458 11.28 12.70 4.34
N VAL A 459 10.22 11.98 3.97
CA VAL A 459 9.33 11.32 4.92
C VAL A 459 9.64 9.82 4.95
N PRO A 460 9.99 9.23 6.12
CA PRO A 460 10.26 7.81 6.21
C PRO A 460 8.99 6.99 5.97
N VAL A 461 9.16 5.87 5.29
CA VAL A 461 8.14 4.85 5.11
C VAL A 461 8.78 3.48 5.34
N ILE A 462 8.09 2.59 6.05
CA ILE A 462 8.54 1.22 6.29
C ILE A 462 7.89 0.30 5.26
N ILE A 463 8.72 -0.40 4.49
CA ILE A 463 8.27 -1.34 3.46
C ILE A 463 8.31 -2.77 4.03
N GLU A 464 7.20 -3.47 3.88
CA GLU A 464 6.94 -4.83 4.37
C GLU A 464 6.57 -5.76 3.20
N GLY A 465 6.76 -7.06 3.43
CA GLY A 465 6.78 -8.09 2.40
C GLY A 465 8.21 -8.48 2.01
N ASN A 466 8.34 -9.50 1.15
CA ASN A 466 9.62 -9.97 0.63
C ASN A 466 10.16 -9.02 -0.46
N ALA A 467 10.38 -7.76 -0.10
CA ALA A 467 10.83 -6.70 -0.99
C ALA A 467 12.35 -6.49 -0.89
N TYR A 468 13.05 -6.73 -2.00
CA TYR A 468 14.49 -6.62 -2.13
C TYR A 468 14.87 -5.59 -3.20
N LEU A 469 15.99 -4.91 -3.00
CA LEU A 469 16.66 -4.14 -4.04
C LEU A 469 17.31 -5.08 -5.03
N ARG A 470 17.32 -4.67 -6.30
CA ARG A 470 18.09 -5.27 -7.37
C ARG A 470 18.99 -4.26 -8.05
N PHE A 471 20.24 -4.66 -8.22
CA PHE A 471 21.24 -3.96 -9.01
C PHE A 471 22.22 -4.99 -9.58
N PHE A 472 23.09 -4.58 -10.49
CA PHE A 472 23.85 -5.50 -11.33
C PHE A 472 25.34 -5.36 -11.08
N LYS A 473 26.00 -6.47 -10.81
CA LYS A 473 27.45 -6.58 -10.86
C LYS A 473 27.89 -6.76 -12.30
N LEU A 474 28.78 -5.90 -12.75
CA LEU A 474 29.57 -6.10 -13.96
C LEU A 474 30.98 -6.51 -13.56
N ALA A 475 31.44 -7.66 -14.04
CA ALA A 475 32.75 -8.20 -13.72
C ALA A 475 33.43 -8.82 -14.94
N TYR A 476 34.71 -8.52 -15.13
CA TYR A 476 35.50 -8.99 -16.27
C TYR A 476 37.00 -9.07 -15.94
N LEU A 477 37.75 -9.77 -16.79
CA LEU A 477 39.21 -9.71 -16.80
C LEU A 477 39.64 -8.68 -17.84
N ASP A 478 40.46 -7.73 -17.40
CA ASP A 478 40.87 -6.58 -18.20
C ASP A 478 41.71 -7.00 -19.43
N GLU A 479 41.72 -6.13 -20.44
CA GLU A 479 42.60 -6.32 -21.59
C GLU A 479 44.04 -6.01 -21.22
N PHE A 480 44.98 -6.67 -21.91
CA PHE A 480 46.40 -6.33 -21.80
C PHE A 480 47.10 -6.68 -23.12
N THR A 481 48.23 -6.03 -23.38
CA THR A 481 49.05 -6.33 -24.55
C THR A 481 50.33 -7.03 -24.12
N ILE A 482 50.61 -8.16 -24.75
CA ILE A 482 51.84 -8.93 -24.53
C ILE A 482 52.58 -9.10 -25.85
N THR A 483 53.92 -9.06 -25.82
CA THR A 483 54.72 -9.37 -27.00
C THR A 483 54.91 -10.88 -27.10
N VAL A 484 54.42 -11.48 -28.19
CA VAL A 484 54.56 -12.92 -28.46
C VAL A 484 55.62 -13.13 -29.55
N GLN A 485 56.55 -14.05 -29.29
CA GLN A 485 57.64 -14.39 -30.20
C GLN A 485 57.21 -15.46 -31.21
N PHE A 486 56.26 -15.13 -32.10
CA PHE A 486 55.75 -16.09 -33.10
C PHE A 486 56.86 -16.59 -34.05
N ILE A 487 57.46 -15.65 -34.77
CA ILE A 487 58.66 -15.80 -35.61
C ILE A 487 59.50 -14.54 -35.39
N ALA A 488 58.91 -13.38 -35.68
CA ALA A 488 59.31 -12.08 -35.17
C ALA A 488 58.45 -11.71 -33.93
N PRO A 489 58.96 -10.87 -33.01
CA PRO A 489 58.17 -10.35 -31.91
C PRO A 489 56.98 -9.54 -32.43
N ALA A 490 55.76 -9.90 -32.04
CA ALA A 490 54.55 -9.17 -32.40
C ALA A 490 53.72 -8.83 -31.15
N PRO A 491 53.17 -7.60 -31.05
CA PRO A 491 52.26 -7.25 -29.98
C PRO A 491 50.92 -7.95 -30.19
N VAL A 492 50.49 -8.71 -29.19
CA VAL A 492 49.19 -9.38 -29.13
C VAL A 492 48.38 -8.73 -28.02
N ASN A 493 47.35 -7.98 -28.40
CA ASN A 493 46.35 -7.50 -27.47
C ASN A 493 45.41 -8.67 -27.12
N ILE A 494 45.35 -9.08 -25.85
CA ILE A 494 44.34 -10.02 -25.33
C ILE A 494 43.12 -9.20 -24.92
N LYS A 495 41.97 -9.49 -25.54
CA LYS A 495 40.74 -8.73 -25.30
C LYS A 495 40.12 -9.05 -23.95
N VAL A 496 39.22 -8.17 -23.52
CA VAL A 496 38.42 -8.33 -22.30
C VAL A 496 37.68 -9.68 -22.28
N ILE A 497 37.77 -10.39 -21.14
CA ILE A 497 36.99 -11.62 -20.90
C ILE A 497 35.79 -11.27 -20.02
N THR A 498 34.64 -11.09 -20.64
CA THR A 498 33.34 -10.92 -19.97
C THR A 498 32.67 -12.27 -19.74
N ASN A 499 32.55 -12.69 -18.49
CA ASN A 499 31.88 -13.96 -18.23
C ASN A 499 30.36 -13.82 -18.36
N LYS A 500 29.68 -14.88 -18.83
CA LYS A 500 28.22 -14.91 -18.91
C LYS A 500 27.58 -14.72 -17.53
N TYR A 501 26.44 -14.04 -17.52
CA TYR A 501 25.54 -14.00 -16.36
C TYR A 501 25.17 -15.42 -15.94
N LEU A 502 25.16 -15.68 -14.63
CA LEU A 502 24.75 -16.95 -14.06
C LEU A 502 23.73 -16.72 -12.95
N ARG A 503 22.64 -17.50 -12.95
CA ARG A 503 21.65 -17.48 -11.87
C ARG A 503 22.23 -18.10 -10.60
N LYS A 504 21.86 -17.57 -9.44
CA LYS A 504 22.49 -17.87 -8.14
C LYS A 504 22.36 -19.31 -7.65
N ASP A 505 21.40 -20.05 -8.18
CA ASP A 505 21.01 -21.42 -7.81
C ASP A 505 21.50 -22.48 -8.82
N LYS A 506 22.09 -22.07 -9.95
CA LYS A 506 22.69 -23.01 -10.91
C LYS A 506 24.01 -23.54 -10.36
N THR A 507 24.10 -24.85 -10.20
CA THR A 507 25.31 -25.54 -9.70
C THR A 507 26.10 -26.19 -10.84
N GLY A 508 27.34 -26.61 -10.58
CA GLY A 508 28.15 -27.37 -11.55
C GLY A 508 28.98 -26.54 -12.53
N SER A 509 29.21 -25.26 -12.23
CA SER A 509 30.11 -24.41 -13.00
C SER A 509 31.17 -23.77 -12.10
N PHE A 510 32.40 -23.63 -12.58
CA PHE A 510 33.46 -22.87 -11.91
C PHE A 510 33.08 -21.38 -11.64
N LEU A 511 31.99 -20.94 -12.27
CA LEU A 511 31.38 -19.62 -12.16
C LEU A 511 30.67 -19.38 -10.81
N THR A 512 30.37 -20.43 -10.02
CA THR A 512 29.78 -20.32 -8.68
C THR A 512 30.79 -20.48 -7.54
N THR A 513 32.08 -20.54 -7.85
CA THR A 513 33.11 -20.65 -6.81
C THR A 513 33.23 -19.33 -6.06
N PRO A 514 32.95 -19.30 -4.74
CA PRO A 514 33.17 -18.12 -3.94
C PRO A 514 34.67 -17.86 -3.83
N LEU A 515 35.04 -16.61 -4.00
CA LEU A 515 36.41 -16.15 -3.81
C LEU A 515 36.66 -15.94 -2.30
N ASN A 516 37.80 -16.42 -1.81
CA ASN A 516 38.23 -16.21 -0.42
C ASN A 516 38.89 -14.83 -0.26
N SER A 517 38.11 -13.76 -0.40
CA SER A 517 38.57 -12.41 -0.07
C SER A 517 37.44 -11.60 0.56
N ASP A 518 37.77 -10.92 1.66
CA ASP A 518 36.86 -10.01 2.36
C ASP A 518 36.79 -8.62 1.69
N GLU A 519 37.58 -8.37 0.65
CA GLU A 519 37.63 -7.09 -0.09
C GLU A 519 36.71 -7.03 -1.32
N LEU A 520 36.01 -8.12 -1.64
CA LEU A 520 35.30 -8.27 -2.91
C LEU A 520 33.97 -7.54 -3.01
N ALA A 521 33.35 -7.22 -1.88
CA ALA A 521 32.11 -6.45 -1.85
C ALA A 521 32.06 -5.59 -0.58
N PRO A 522 31.40 -4.43 -0.63
CA PRO A 522 30.97 -3.74 0.57
C PRO A 522 30.28 -4.70 1.55
N ASN A 523 30.60 -4.56 2.84
CA ASN A 523 30.18 -5.47 3.92
C ASN A 523 28.67 -5.80 3.91
N PHE A 524 27.84 -4.89 3.41
CA PHE A 524 26.38 -5.02 3.45
C PHE A 524 25.80 -6.16 2.61
N PHE A 525 26.38 -6.53 1.46
CA PHE A 525 25.83 -7.57 0.58
C PHE A 525 26.79 -8.74 0.29
N SER A 526 28.06 -8.65 0.71
CA SER A 526 29.00 -9.80 0.78
C SER A 526 29.04 -10.69 -0.47
N ASP A 527 29.01 -10.09 -1.67
CA ASP A 527 29.08 -10.82 -2.93
C ASP A 527 30.52 -11.30 -3.23
N LYS A 528 30.78 -12.57 -2.92
CA LYS A 528 32.08 -13.23 -3.12
C LYS A 528 32.24 -13.89 -4.49
N MET A 529 31.32 -13.68 -5.44
CA MET A 529 31.37 -14.36 -6.73
C MET A 529 32.18 -13.58 -7.77
N MET A 530 33.00 -14.26 -8.58
CA MET A 530 33.83 -13.59 -9.61
C MET A 530 33.02 -13.03 -10.80
N LYS A 531 31.75 -13.39 -10.96
CA LYS A 531 31.01 -13.21 -12.22
C LYS A 531 29.98 -12.10 -12.16
N SER A 532 29.62 -11.58 -13.33
CA SER A 532 28.50 -10.64 -13.47
C SER A 532 27.20 -11.33 -13.08
N ARG A 533 26.39 -10.67 -12.24
CA ARG A 533 25.13 -11.20 -11.73
C ARG A 533 24.25 -10.08 -11.19
N ALA A 534 22.96 -10.37 -10.98
CA ALA A 534 22.13 -9.52 -10.14
C ALA A 534 22.50 -9.72 -8.65
N ILE A 535 22.54 -8.62 -7.92
CA ILE A 535 22.52 -8.59 -6.46
C ILE A 535 21.08 -8.29 -6.07
N ASP A 536 20.46 -9.21 -5.31
CA ASP A 536 19.01 -9.28 -5.16
C ASP A 536 18.58 -9.72 -3.74
N THR A 537 19.45 -9.48 -2.76
CA THR A 537 19.34 -9.98 -1.37
C THR A 537 19.21 -8.87 -0.32
N ILE A 538 19.27 -7.61 -0.73
CA ILE A 538 19.23 -6.46 0.19
C ILE A 538 17.81 -5.95 0.32
N SER A 539 17.34 -5.68 1.53
CA SER A 539 16.00 -5.12 1.77
C SER A 539 15.87 -3.71 1.17
N VAL A 540 14.71 -3.39 0.60
CA VAL A 540 14.43 -2.04 0.06
C VAL A 540 14.57 -0.96 1.14
N ASN A 541 14.24 -1.26 2.39
CA ASN A 541 14.34 -0.30 3.50
C ASN A 541 15.75 0.25 3.72
N THR A 542 16.79 -0.46 3.26
CA THR A 542 18.17 0.00 3.36
C THR A 542 18.42 1.31 2.61
N LEU A 543 17.64 1.63 1.57
CA LEU A 543 17.75 2.91 0.86
C LEU A 543 17.49 4.12 1.76
N TRP A 544 16.66 3.98 2.79
CA TRP A 544 16.45 5.06 3.76
C TRP A 544 17.74 5.38 4.54
N GLY A 545 18.51 4.34 4.89
CA GLY A 545 19.85 4.45 5.45
C GLY A 545 19.96 4.94 6.90
N GLU A 546 18.89 5.46 7.50
CA GLU A 546 18.86 5.89 8.90
C GLU A 546 17.90 5.05 9.73
N LYS A 547 18.03 5.18 11.05
CA LYS A 547 17.09 4.55 11.97
C LYS A 547 15.73 5.24 11.87
N ILE A 548 14.68 4.44 11.90
CA ILE A 548 13.29 4.89 11.83
C ILE A 548 12.64 4.66 13.19
N LYS A 549 12.22 5.74 13.84
CA LYS A 549 11.38 5.67 15.03
C LYS A 549 9.98 5.27 14.62
N CYS A 550 9.46 4.18 15.17
CA CYS A 550 8.14 3.68 14.80
C CYS A 550 7.48 2.95 15.97
N TYR A 551 6.16 2.81 15.94
CA TYR A 551 5.50 1.86 16.83
C TYR A 551 5.63 0.42 16.32
N ASP A 552 5.86 -0.51 17.24
CA ASP A 552 5.90 -1.94 16.96
C ASP A 552 4.49 -2.53 16.74
N GLY A 553 4.45 -3.85 16.60
CA GLY A 553 3.21 -4.61 16.43
C GLY A 553 2.20 -4.48 17.57
N ASP A 554 2.70 -4.26 18.79
CA ASP A 554 1.92 -4.09 20.02
C ASP A 554 1.56 -2.63 20.31
N GLY A 555 2.10 -1.70 19.51
CA GLY A 555 1.89 -0.27 19.66
C GLY A 555 2.87 0.40 20.62
N ASN A 556 3.95 -0.29 21.01
CA ASN A 556 5.02 0.31 21.82
C ASN A 556 6.00 1.07 20.93
N GLU A 557 6.60 2.11 21.48
CA GLU A 557 7.67 2.86 20.82
C GLU A 557 8.89 1.97 20.58
N SER A 558 9.39 1.98 19.35
CA SER A 558 10.52 1.17 18.90
C SER A 558 11.38 1.94 17.87
N GLU A 559 12.55 1.40 17.57
CA GLU A 559 13.48 1.96 16.59
C GLU A 559 13.93 0.84 15.63
N TYR A 560 13.60 0.99 14.36
CA TYR A 560 14.01 0.06 13.30
C TYR A 560 15.25 0.58 12.59
N ASP A 561 16.33 -0.22 12.60
CA ASP A 561 17.57 0.09 11.89
C ASP A 561 17.70 -0.80 10.64
N PRO A 562 17.43 -0.27 9.43
CA PRO A 562 17.52 -1.04 8.21
C PRO A 562 18.97 -1.40 7.85
N MET A 563 19.97 -0.67 8.36
CA MET A 563 21.38 -0.91 8.05
C MET A 563 22.02 -1.95 8.98
N ALA A 564 21.43 -2.23 10.14
CA ALA A 564 21.91 -3.24 11.07
C ALA A 564 21.77 -4.67 10.52
N ASN A 565 20.69 -4.94 9.80
CA ASN A 565 20.41 -6.25 9.16
C ASN A 565 19.93 -6.04 7.71
N PRO A 566 20.83 -5.62 6.80
CA PRO A 566 20.47 -5.16 5.46
C PRO A 566 19.85 -6.25 4.57
N THR A 567 20.03 -7.53 4.91
CA THR A 567 19.55 -8.69 4.15
C THR A 567 18.21 -9.25 4.65
N GLN A 568 17.67 -8.73 5.76
CA GLN A 568 16.43 -9.23 6.35
C GLN A 568 15.28 -8.25 6.10
N PRO A 569 14.39 -8.52 5.12
CA PRO A 569 13.18 -7.72 4.94
C PRO A 569 12.17 -7.99 6.07
N ILE A 570 11.21 -7.08 6.23
CA ILE A 570 10.07 -7.28 7.14
C ILE A 570 9.01 -8.10 6.39
N SER A 571 9.11 -9.42 6.41
CA SER A 571 8.28 -10.29 5.55
C SER A 571 6.78 -10.28 5.85
N LEU A 572 6.38 -9.98 7.09
CA LEU A 572 4.99 -10.04 7.53
C LEU A 572 4.42 -8.64 7.83
N PRO A 573 3.11 -8.44 7.64
CA PRO A 573 2.44 -7.22 8.07
C PRO A 573 2.67 -6.93 9.56
N ALA A 574 2.83 -5.67 9.94
CA ALA A 574 2.90 -5.24 11.34
C ALA A 574 1.69 -5.72 12.16
N GLN A 575 1.94 -6.57 13.16
CA GLN A 575 0.94 -7.27 13.97
C GLN A 575 1.40 -7.43 15.41
N ARG A 576 0.45 -7.53 16.34
CA ARG A 576 0.73 -7.79 17.77
C ARG A 576 1.60 -9.04 17.95
N ALA A 577 2.45 -9.02 18.97
CA ALA A 577 3.31 -10.17 19.28
C ALA A 577 2.48 -11.46 19.43
N GLY A 578 3.00 -12.56 18.86
CA GLY A 578 2.32 -13.86 18.84
C GLY A 578 1.24 -14.02 17.75
N SER A 579 0.85 -12.94 17.06
CA SER A 579 -0.11 -13.00 15.94
C SER A 579 0.64 -13.05 14.60
N ALA A 580 1.36 -14.13 14.32
CA ALA A 580 2.09 -14.31 13.06
C ALA A 580 1.14 -14.73 11.92
N VAL A 581 0.24 -13.84 11.51
CA VAL A 581 -0.77 -14.16 10.48
C VAL A 581 -0.30 -13.70 9.09
N PRO A 582 -0.36 -14.56 8.06
CA PRO A 582 -0.10 -14.16 6.67
C PRO A 582 -1.06 -13.09 6.17
N ALA A 583 -0.58 -12.18 5.31
CA ALA A 583 -1.38 -11.07 4.76
C ALA A 583 -2.66 -11.51 4.04
N ARG A 584 -2.66 -12.69 3.39
CA ARG A 584 -3.85 -13.29 2.76
C ARG A 584 -5.07 -13.43 3.69
N ASN A 585 -4.86 -13.48 5.01
CA ASN A 585 -5.94 -13.63 5.99
C ASN A 585 -6.56 -12.29 6.45
N PHE A 586 -6.02 -11.14 6.02
CA PHE A 586 -6.58 -9.82 6.31
C PHE A 586 -7.76 -9.55 5.37
N GLY A 587 -8.95 -10.06 5.70
CA GLY A 587 -10.11 -9.93 4.81
C GLY A 587 -11.39 -9.39 5.44
N ARG A 588 -11.47 -9.24 6.77
CA ARG A 588 -12.60 -8.56 7.43
C ARG A 588 -12.10 -7.34 8.19
N LEU A 589 -12.28 -6.16 7.58
CA LEU A 589 -11.84 -4.89 8.19
C LEU A 589 -12.89 -4.33 9.16
N VAL A 590 -14.16 -4.52 8.85
CA VAL A 590 -15.25 -3.89 9.58
C VAL A 590 -16.29 -4.93 9.97
N ASP A 591 -16.80 -4.81 11.18
CA ASP A 591 -17.99 -5.56 11.58
C ASP A 591 -19.25 -4.78 11.20
N PHE A 592 -20.03 -5.31 10.25
CA PHE A 592 -21.30 -4.71 9.84
C PHE A 592 -22.29 -4.57 11.01
N LYS A 593 -22.16 -5.36 12.09
CA LYS A 593 -23.00 -5.16 13.28
C LYS A 593 -22.71 -3.84 14.00
N ASN A 594 -21.68 -3.09 13.61
CA ASN A 594 -21.39 -1.73 14.09
C ASN A 594 -22.01 -0.63 13.19
N SER A 595 -22.73 -1.00 12.12
CA SER A 595 -23.38 -0.02 11.23
C SER A 595 -24.34 0.91 11.97
N SER A 596 -24.14 2.22 11.80
CA SER A 596 -25.05 3.27 12.23
C SER A 596 -26.27 3.34 11.31
N TRP A 597 -26.07 3.05 10.02
CA TRP A 597 -27.08 3.09 8.97
C TRP A 597 -26.98 1.84 8.09
N ASN A 598 -28.13 1.31 7.65
CA ASN A 598 -28.21 0.13 6.79
C ASN A 598 -29.08 0.43 5.58
N TYR A 599 -28.54 0.20 4.39
CA TYR A 599 -29.18 0.40 3.10
C TYR A 599 -29.28 -0.92 2.36
N VAL A 600 -30.44 -1.18 1.76
CA VAL A 600 -30.66 -2.38 0.94
C VAL A 600 -29.92 -2.25 -0.39
N SER A 601 -29.96 -1.05 -1.00
CA SER A 601 -29.31 -0.76 -2.28
C SER A 601 -28.46 0.51 -2.25
N SER A 602 -27.48 0.61 -3.14
CA SER A 602 -26.69 1.83 -3.37
C SER A 602 -27.56 3.03 -3.79
N ALA A 603 -28.69 2.80 -4.47
CA ALA A 603 -29.62 3.86 -4.86
C ALA A 603 -30.32 4.50 -3.65
N ASP A 604 -30.74 3.68 -2.67
CA ASP A 604 -31.34 4.18 -1.42
C ASP A 604 -30.33 5.02 -0.63
N PHE A 605 -29.07 4.55 -0.59
CA PHE A 605 -27.97 5.28 0.03
C PHE A 605 -27.78 6.66 -0.61
N LEU A 606 -27.63 6.73 -1.95
CA LEU A 606 -27.40 7.99 -2.65
C LEU A 606 -28.58 8.96 -2.49
N LYS A 607 -29.81 8.46 -2.55
CA LYS A 607 -31.02 9.28 -2.35
C LYS A 607 -31.04 9.98 -0.99
N GLU A 608 -30.56 9.32 0.05
CA GLU A 608 -30.54 9.87 1.41
C GLU A 608 -29.27 10.69 1.70
N ARG A 609 -28.10 10.21 1.25
CA ARG A 609 -26.79 10.74 1.65
C ARG A 609 -26.18 11.72 0.66
N ALA A 610 -26.63 11.73 -0.59
CA ALA A 610 -26.31 12.74 -1.58
C ALA A 610 -27.60 13.40 -2.11
N PRO A 611 -28.40 14.08 -1.25
CA PRO A 611 -29.65 14.69 -1.66
C PRO A 611 -29.41 15.93 -2.55
N GLY A 612 -30.46 16.37 -3.25
CA GLY A 612 -30.40 17.59 -4.08
C GLY A 612 -29.77 17.32 -5.44
N ASP A 613 -28.69 18.04 -5.76
CA ASP A 613 -27.95 17.90 -7.02
C ASP A 613 -26.99 16.70 -7.05
N GLY A 614 -26.90 15.96 -5.94
CA GLY A 614 -26.07 14.76 -5.81
C GLY A 614 -24.57 15.03 -5.68
N LYS A 615 -24.13 16.30 -5.54
CA LYS A 615 -22.70 16.64 -5.55
C LYS A 615 -22.01 16.54 -4.20
N VAL A 616 -22.78 16.63 -3.10
CA VAL A 616 -22.26 16.63 -1.73
C VAL A 616 -22.74 15.39 -0.99
N LEU A 617 -21.79 14.60 -0.47
CA LEU A 617 -22.04 13.41 0.31
C LEU A 617 -21.96 13.69 1.82
N TYR A 618 -23.04 13.43 2.54
CA TYR A 618 -23.10 13.62 3.99
C TYR A 618 -22.81 12.31 4.74
N LEU A 619 -21.76 12.33 5.56
CA LEU A 619 -21.23 11.17 6.27
C LEU A 619 -21.62 11.18 7.74
N ASP A 620 -22.04 10.03 8.26
CA ASP A 620 -22.36 9.85 9.68
C ASP A 620 -22.07 8.42 10.15
N GLY A 621 -20.87 8.21 10.72
CA GLY A 621 -20.48 6.94 11.32
C GLY A 621 -20.33 5.82 10.29
N VAL A 622 -20.79 4.61 10.61
CA VAL A 622 -20.63 3.44 9.72
C VAL A 622 -21.91 3.24 8.92
N MET A 623 -21.83 3.34 7.59
CA MET A 623 -22.95 3.19 6.68
C MET A 623 -22.77 1.89 5.88
N TYR A 624 -23.69 0.95 6.04
CA TYR A 624 -23.63 -0.36 5.40
C TYR A 624 -24.58 -0.43 4.20
N ILE A 625 -24.07 -0.85 3.06
CA ILE A 625 -24.81 -1.10 1.81
C ILE A 625 -24.74 -2.60 1.53
N PHE A 626 -25.90 -3.24 1.44
CA PHE A 626 -25.99 -4.69 1.29
C PHE A 626 -25.56 -5.15 -0.11
N ASP A 627 -26.05 -4.54 -1.18
CA ASP A 627 -25.70 -4.92 -2.54
C ASP A 627 -25.89 -3.76 -3.54
N GLY A 628 -25.19 -3.87 -4.67
CA GLY A 628 -25.31 -2.96 -5.82
C GLY A 628 -24.09 -2.06 -6.02
N ASP A 629 -23.78 -1.76 -7.28
CA ASP A 629 -22.68 -0.87 -7.62
C ASP A 629 -22.95 0.56 -7.10
N LEU A 630 -21.98 1.13 -6.39
CA LEU A 630 -22.05 2.49 -5.88
C LEU A 630 -21.34 3.44 -6.84
N ASP A 631 -22.10 4.29 -7.51
CA ASP A 631 -21.55 5.33 -8.38
C ASP A 631 -21.42 6.65 -7.63
N LEU A 632 -20.18 7.04 -7.30
CA LEU A 632 -19.82 8.34 -6.72
C LEU A 632 -19.15 9.26 -7.76
N SER A 633 -19.15 8.91 -9.06
CA SER A 633 -18.49 9.75 -10.07
C SER A 633 -19.09 11.15 -10.22
N GLY A 634 -20.37 11.33 -9.88
CA GLY A 634 -21.02 12.64 -9.81
C GLY A 634 -20.84 13.38 -8.48
N VAL A 635 -20.34 12.72 -7.43
CA VAL A 635 -20.11 13.32 -6.11
C VAL A 635 -18.75 14.00 -6.11
N THR A 636 -18.73 15.30 -5.86
CA THR A 636 -17.50 16.10 -5.89
C THR A 636 -16.96 16.40 -4.50
N HIS A 637 -17.83 16.49 -3.49
CA HIS A 637 -17.45 16.83 -2.13
C HIS A 637 -18.10 15.91 -1.10
N PHE A 638 -17.49 15.77 0.07
CA PHE A 638 -18.12 15.15 1.23
C PHE A 638 -17.94 15.98 2.51
N GLN A 639 -18.83 15.76 3.48
CA GLN A 639 -18.80 16.41 4.78
C GLN A 639 -19.09 15.41 5.89
N GLY A 640 -18.37 15.53 7.01
CA GLY A 640 -18.51 14.66 8.17
C GLY A 640 -17.48 13.53 8.20
N LYS A 641 -17.67 12.60 9.14
CA LYS A 641 -16.82 11.42 9.32
C LYS A 641 -17.63 10.18 9.02
N GLY A 642 -17.15 9.36 8.10
CA GLY A 642 -17.86 8.14 7.74
C GLY A 642 -16.98 7.02 7.23
N LEU A 643 -17.48 5.81 7.46
CA LEU A 643 -17.03 4.60 6.78
C LEU A 643 -18.21 4.05 5.98
N ILE A 644 -18.05 3.95 4.67
CA ILE A 644 -18.99 3.28 3.77
C ILE A 644 -18.52 1.85 3.60
N TYR A 645 -19.40 0.90 3.91
CA TYR A 645 -19.15 -0.53 3.75
C TYR A 645 -20.08 -1.08 2.67
N ILE A 646 -19.53 -1.66 1.62
CA ILE A 646 -20.28 -2.33 0.55
C ILE A 646 -19.98 -3.83 0.61
N ALA A 647 -21.01 -4.64 0.87
CA ALA A 647 -20.84 -6.09 0.96
C ALA A 647 -20.65 -6.75 -0.42
N SER A 648 -21.31 -6.24 -1.45
CA SER A 648 -21.20 -6.70 -2.83
C SER A 648 -21.50 -5.54 -3.79
N GLY A 649 -20.65 -5.38 -4.81
CA GLY A 649 -20.76 -4.30 -5.78
C GLY A 649 -19.46 -3.53 -5.94
N ASN A 650 -19.24 -2.98 -7.14
CA ASN A 650 -18.11 -2.12 -7.46
C ASN A 650 -18.39 -0.69 -6.97
N CYS A 651 -17.34 0.10 -6.81
CA CYS A 651 -17.46 1.52 -6.50
C CYS A 651 -16.81 2.35 -7.61
N LYS A 652 -17.61 3.15 -8.31
CA LYS A 652 -17.12 4.08 -9.33
C LYS A 652 -16.79 5.43 -8.68
N LEU A 653 -15.61 5.98 -8.96
CA LEU A 653 -15.08 7.19 -8.33
C LEU A 653 -14.65 8.20 -9.39
N GLY A 654 -15.06 9.46 -9.21
CA GLY A 654 -14.49 10.63 -9.87
C GLY A 654 -13.57 11.38 -8.90
N SER A 655 -13.34 12.67 -9.14
CA SER A 655 -12.68 13.53 -8.15
C SER A 655 -13.60 13.81 -6.97
N LEU A 656 -13.11 13.57 -5.76
CA LEU A 656 -13.89 13.64 -4.52
C LEU A 656 -13.05 14.28 -3.41
N GLU A 657 -13.49 15.43 -2.91
CA GLU A 657 -12.75 16.25 -1.94
C GLU A 657 -13.55 16.52 -0.67
N ARG A 658 -12.88 16.97 0.39
CA ARG A 658 -13.56 17.46 1.58
C ARG A 658 -14.23 18.80 1.29
N LEU A 659 -15.44 18.99 1.78
CA LEU A 659 -16.17 20.25 1.62
C LEU A 659 -15.49 21.40 2.41
N ARG A 660 -14.93 21.11 3.58
CA ARG A 660 -14.27 22.11 4.43
C ARG A 660 -12.79 22.21 4.12
N ALA A 661 -12.28 23.43 4.08
CA ALA A 661 -10.85 23.69 3.90
C ALA A 661 -10.02 23.03 5.02
N LYS A 662 -8.81 22.58 4.68
CA LYS A 662 -7.86 21.97 5.63
C LYS A 662 -7.30 23.04 6.60
N PRO A 663 -7.03 22.70 7.87
CA PRO A 663 -7.24 21.39 8.51
C PRO A 663 -8.71 21.15 8.89
N THR A 664 -9.27 20.01 8.48
CA THR A 664 -10.63 19.57 8.85
C THR A 664 -10.57 18.12 9.33
N SER A 665 -11.45 17.77 10.27
CA SER A 665 -11.65 16.40 10.74
C SER A 665 -12.58 15.57 9.84
N ASP A 666 -13.08 16.14 8.74
CA ASP A 666 -13.86 15.38 7.76
C ASP A 666 -12.99 14.24 7.21
N SER A 667 -13.52 13.02 7.21
CA SER A 667 -12.78 11.83 6.78
C SER A 667 -13.71 10.81 6.17
N LEU A 668 -13.30 10.23 5.04
CA LEU A 668 -14.04 9.19 4.34
C LEU A 668 -13.19 7.92 4.22
N ARG A 669 -13.77 6.79 4.64
CA ARG A 669 -13.27 5.45 4.37
C ARG A 669 -14.29 4.70 3.52
N ILE A 670 -13.88 4.09 2.43
CA ILE A 670 -14.75 3.24 1.60
C ILE A 670 -14.17 1.83 1.61
N TYR A 671 -14.98 0.87 2.03
CA TYR A 671 -14.61 -0.54 2.11
C TYR A 671 -15.51 -1.40 1.24
N LEU A 672 -14.88 -2.21 0.36
CA LEU A 672 -15.52 -3.19 -0.50
C LEU A 672 -15.12 -4.59 -0.06
N LEU A 673 -16.10 -5.45 0.23
CA LEU A 673 -15.85 -6.86 0.50
C LEU A 673 -15.77 -7.71 -0.78
N ARG A 674 -16.58 -7.38 -1.79
CA ARG A 674 -16.67 -8.08 -3.08
C ARG A 674 -16.91 -7.09 -4.21
N GLY A 675 -15.86 -6.36 -4.57
CA GLY A 675 -15.92 -5.31 -5.57
C GLY A 675 -14.55 -4.75 -5.89
N ASP A 676 -14.48 -4.01 -6.99
CA ASP A 676 -13.32 -3.21 -7.36
C ASP A 676 -13.67 -1.72 -7.32
N PHE A 677 -12.66 -0.89 -7.12
CA PHE A 677 -12.75 0.54 -7.39
C PHE A 677 -12.55 0.80 -8.87
N ILE A 678 -13.38 1.65 -9.46
CA ILE A 678 -13.34 1.98 -10.88
C ILE A 678 -13.25 3.50 -11.03
N ILE A 679 -12.15 3.98 -11.57
CA ILE A 679 -11.96 5.41 -11.82
C ILE A 679 -12.78 5.82 -13.04
N ASP A 680 -13.50 6.95 -12.95
CA ASP A 680 -14.35 7.44 -14.02
C ASP A 680 -13.54 7.77 -15.29
N PRO A 681 -13.83 7.13 -16.45
CA PRO A 681 -13.09 7.38 -17.69
C PRO A 681 -13.31 8.77 -18.29
N ALA A 682 -14.26 9.57 -17.78
CA ALA A 682 -14.55 10.90 -18.30
C ALA A 682 -13.53 11.97 -17.88
N VAL A 683 -12.77 11.73 -16.81
CA VAL A 683 -11.83 12.71 -16.23
C VAL A 683 -10.42 12.12 -16.27
N ASP A 684 -9.43 12.84 -16.79
CA ASP A 684 -8.07 12.30 -16.92
C ASP A 684 -7.25 12.43 -15.62
N ASP A 685 -7.36 13.59 -14.97
CA ASP A 685 -6.73 13.90 -13.68
C ASP A 685 -7.74 13.73 -12.55
N VAL A 686 -7.56 12.70 -11.73
CA VAL A 686 -8.50 12.34 -10.66
C VAL A 686 -7.87 12.54 -9.29
N PHE A 687 -8.54 13.29 -8.41
CA PHE A 687 -8.09 13.57 -7.05
C PHE A 687 -9.12 13.08 -6.03
N ILE A 688 -8.73 12.16 -5.15
CA ILE A 688 -9.62 11.46 -4.22
C ILE A 688 -9.10 11.66 -2.79
N GLU A 689 -9.86 12.35 -1.94
CA GLU A 689 -9.58 12.50 -0.51
C GLU A 689 -10.31 11.46 0.34
N ALA A 690 -9.98 10.19 0.14
CA ALA A 690 -10.59 9.09 0.88
C ALA A 690 -9.63 7.91 1.02
N SER A 691 -9.79 7.13 2.09
CA SER A 691 -9.13 5.82 2.20
C SER A 691 -9.97 4.74 1.55
N LEU A 692 -9.37 4.06 0.60
CA LEU A 692 -9.98 3.05 -0.25
C LEU A 692 -9.49 1.68 0.17
N ALA A 693 -10.42 0.77 0.46
CA ALA A 693 -10.09 -0.59 0.85
C ALA A 693 -10.97 -1.60 0.11
N ALA A 694 -10.38 -2.52 -0.63
CA ALA A 694 -11.07 -3.57 -1.37
C ALA A 694 -10.41 -4.92 -1.11
N PHE A 695 -11.05 -5.76 -0.29
CA PHE A 695 -10.52 -7.07 0.07
C PHE A 695 -11.58 -8.14 -0.12
N TYR A 696 -11.25 -9.12 -0.96
CA TYR A 696 -12.00 -10.34 -1.11
C TYR A 696 -11.73 -11.26 0.07
N TYR A 697 -12.74 -11.41 0.94
CA TYR A 697 -12.69 -12.42 2.00
C TYR A 697 -13.02 -13.80 1.45
N ARG A 698 -12.03 -14.69 1.44
CA ARG A 698 -12.18 -16.11 1.14
C ARG A 698 -12.66 -16.83 2.39
N SER A 699 -13.87 -17.41 2.38
CA SER A 699 -14.23 -18.37 3.43
C SER A 699 -13.46 -19.68 3.20
N PRO A 700 -13.09 -20.43 4.25
CA PRO A 700 -12.51 -21.76 4.08
C PRO A 700 -13.43 -22.65 3.23
N GLY A 701 -12.96 -23.12 2.09
CA GLY A 701 -13.74 -23.93 1.14
C GLY A 701 -14.20 -23.22 -0.14
N ASP A 702 -14.12 -21.88 -0.21
CA ASP A 702 -14.44 -21.14 -1.42
C ASP A 702 -13.34 -21.32 -2.48
N SER A 703 -13.76 -21.65 -3.71
CA SER A 703 -12.92 -21.56 -4.91
C SER A 703 -12.51 -20.11 -5.15
N PRO A 704 -11.31 -19.84 -5.70
CA PRO A 704 -10.95 -18.49 -6.14
C PRO A 704 -12.05 -17.94 -7.05
N SER A 705 -12.42 -16.66 -6.88
CA SER A 705 -13.30 -16.01 -7.85
C SER A 705 -12.62 -16.09 -9.23
N SER A 706 -13.29 -16.73 -10.19
CA SER A 706 -12.86 -16.71 -11.59
C SER A 706 -13.27 -15.42 -12.31
N ASP A 707 -14.05 -14.56 -11.64
CA ASP A 707 -14.44 -13.27 -12.17
C ASP A 707 -13.24 -12.30 -12.05
N PRO A 708 -12.71 -11.78 -13.19
CA PRO A 708 -11.67 -10.76 -13.18
C PRO A 708 -12.15 -9.43 -12.58
N LEU A 709 -13.47 -9.21 -12.51
CA LEU A 709 -14.09 -8.12 -11.76
C LEU A 709 -14.49 -8.65 -10.39
N LYS A 710 -14.28 -7.86 -9.33
CA LYS A 710 -14.46 -8.20 -7.90
C LYS A 710 -13.31 -8.99 -7.26
N GLN A 711 -12.08 -8.75 -7.73
CA GLN A 711 -10.88 -9.31 -7.10
C GLN A 711 -10.36 -8.46 -5.93
N GLY A 712 -10.93 -7.27 -5.72
CA GLY A 712 -10.43 -6.32 -4.73
C GLY A 712 -9.31 -5.47 -5.31
N SER A 713 -9.59 -4.80 -6.43
CA SER A 713 -8.59 -4.06 -7.23
C SER A 713 -8.95 -2.58 -7.40
N LEU A 714 -7.99 -1.80 -7.90
CA LEU A 714 -8.20 -0.45 -8.43
C LEU A 714 -8.07 -0.47 -9.96
N ILE A 715 -9.17 -0.20 -10.66
CA ILE A 715 -9.24 -0.08 -12.11
C ILE A 715 -9.08 1.39 -12.49
N MET A 716 -7.99 1.69 -13.18
CA MET A 716 -7.53 3.06 -13.46
C MET A 716 -7.92 3.55 -14.85
N ASN A 717 -8.61 2.74 -15.68
CA ASN A 717 -9.22 3.16 -16.96
C ASN A 717 -8.36 4.08 -17.85
N ASN A 718 -7.06 3.77 -17.96
CA ASN A 718 -6.09 4.47 -18.77
C ASN A 718 -6.00 5.97 -18.44
N ARG A 719 -6.08 6.32 -17.14
CA ARG A 719 -5.86 7.69 -16.66
C ARG A 719 -4.38 8.03 -16.65
N THR A 720 -4.06 9.29 -16.95
CA THR A 720 -2.70 9.82 -16.85
C THR A 720 -2.33 10.17 -15.41
N LYS A 721 -3.27 10.61 -14.57
CA LYS A 721 -2.95 10.97 -13.19
C LYS A 721 -4.07 10.66 -12.22
N ILE A 722 -3.74 9.88 -11.19
CA ILE A 722 -4.64 9.60 -10.07
C ILE A 722 -3.91 9.93 -8.78
N THR A 723 -4.51 10.75 -7.93
CA THR A 723 -3.97 11.07 -6.61
C THR A 723 -4.98 10.68 -5.54
N ILE A 724 -4.59 9.80 -4.63
CA ILE A 724 -5.36 9.37 -3.47
C ILE A 724 -4.72 10.01 -2.24
N TYR A 725 -5.39 10.99 -1.66
CA TYR A 725 -5.04 11.56 -0.35
C TYR A 725 -5.78 10.76 0.74
N GLY A 726 -5.14 9.69 1.20
CA GLY A 726 -5.74 8.63 2.02
C GLY A 726 -4.89 7.37 1.97
N ASN A 727 -5.55 6.21 2.11
CA ASN A 727 -4.91 4.90 2.07
C ASN A 727 -5.42 4.12 0.86
N LEU A 728 -4.59 3.27 0.27
CA LEU A 728 -5.01 2.28 -0.72
C LEU A 728 -4.72 0.87 -0.23
N LEU A 729 -5.77 0.13 0.10
CA LEU A 729 -5.69 -1.21 0.66
C LEU A 729 -6.41 -2.19 -0.27
N VAL A 730 -5.68 -2.92 -1.10
CA VAL A 730 -6.27 -3.75 -2.16
C VAL A 730 -5.69 -5.17 -2.16
N ASP A 731 -6.47 -6.13 -2.62
CA ASP A 731 -5.97 -7.47 -2.86
C ASP A 731 -5.05 -7.51 -4.08
N SER A 732 -5.36 -6.76 -5.13
CA SER A 732 -4.59 -6.75 -6.37
C SER A 732 -4.38 -5.33 -6.90
N LEU A 733 -3.16 -5.03 -7.36
CA LEU A 733 -2.83 -3.76 -8.00
C LEU A 733 -1.97 -4.00 -9.23
N SER A 734 -2.40 -3.51 -10.38
CA SER A 734 -1.70 -3.59 -11.67
C SER A 734 -1.73 -2.23 -12.35
N LEU A 735 -0.58 -1.56 -12.43
CA LEU A 735 -0.41 -0.29 -13.14
C LEU A 735 -0.53 -0.47 -14.65
N GLN A 736 -0.08 -1.59 -15.19
CA GLN A 736 -0.14 -1.96 -16.60
C GLN A 736 -1.03 -3.19 -16.76
N ALA A 737 -2.18 -3.02 -17.43
CA ALA A 737 -3.11 -4.12 -17.70
C ALA A 737 -3.52 -4.11 -19.19
N SER A 738 -3.76 -5.30 -19.76
CA SER A 738 -3.92 -5.51 -21.21
C SER A 738 -5.21 -4.94 -21.82
N ASN A 739 -6.15 -4.47 -20.99
CA ASN A 739 -7.49 -4.05 -21.41
C ASN A 739 -7.79 -2.59 -21.03
N ASN A 740 -6.78 -1.72 -21.03
CA ASN A 740 -6.92 -0.31 -20.59
C ASN A 740 -7.38 -0.13 -19.13
N SER A 741 -7.37 -1.18 -18.31
CA SER A 741 -7.72 -1.11 -16.88
C SER A 741 -6.60 -0.56 -15.99
N GLY A 742 -5.38 -0.41 -16.53
CA GLY A 742 -4.23 0.20 -15.87
C GLY A 742 -4.16 1.72 -16.08
N LEU A 743 -3.01 2.31 -15.78
CA LEU A 743 -2.67 3.70 -16.12
C LEU A 743 -2.41 3.87 -17.61
N ALA A 744 -2.55 5.11 -18.08
CA ALA A 744 -2.04 5.53 -19.39
C ALA A 744 -0.52 5.34 -19.48
N GLU A 745 0.01 5.35 -20.70
CA GLU A 745 1.45 5.50 -20.89
C GLU A 745 1.91 6.84 -20.30
N ASN A 746 3.02 6.81 -19.56
CA ASN A 746 3.54 7.91 -18.74
C ASN A 746 2.62 8.34 -17.59
N GLY A 747 1.65 7.50 -17.21
CA GLY A 747 0.71 7.81 -16.15
C GLY A 747 1.25 7.60 -14.73
N GLU A 748 0.67 8.29 -13.77
CA GLU A 748 1.07 8.30 -12.36
C GLU A 748 -0.10 7.98 -11.42
N LEU A 749 0.15 7.08 -10.46
CA LEU A 749 -0.69 6.86 -9.28
C LEU A 749 0.06 7.39 -8.05
N CYS A 750 -0.43 8.48 -7.45
CA CYS A 750 0.12 9.07 -6.25
C CYS A 750 -0.76 8.74 -5.04
N ILE A 751 -0.16 8.27 -3.96
CA ILE A 751 -0.84 7.96 -2.71
C ILE A 751 -0.17 8.79 -1.62
N VAL A 752 -0.93 9.68 -1.00
CA VAL A 752 -0.45 10.55 0.07
C VAL A 752 -1.16 10.18 1.34
N HIS A 753 -0.42 9.70 2.34
CA HIS A 753 -1.02 9.20 3.58
C HIS A 753 -1.64 10.33 4.40
N ASP A 754 -2.95 10.24 4.63
CA ASP A 754 -3.73 11.28 5.27
C ASP A 754 -3.64 11.23 6.82
N PRO A 755 -3.13 12.28 7.49
CA PRO A 755 -3.05 12.34 8.94
C PRO A 755 -4.41 12.36 9.64
N ALA A 756 -5.50 12.72 8.94
CA ALA A 756 -6.86 12.66 9.52
C ALA A 756 -7.40 11.23 9.65
N ILE A 757 -6.80 10.29 8.92
CA ILE A 757 -7.20 8.88 8.89
C ILE A 757 -6.22 8.01 9.68
N TYR A 758 -4.95 8.44 9.80
CA TYR A 758 -3.92 7.73 10.53
C TYR A 758 -4.37 7.29 11.94
N ASN A 759 -3.90 6.11 12.37
CA ASN A 759 -4.33 5.44 13.59
C ASN A 759 -4.11 6.27 14.88
N ALA A 760 -3.12 7.16 14.92
CA ALA A 760 -2.93 8.08 16.04
C ALA A 760 -3.64 9.42 15.79
N ALA A 761 -4.21 10.03 16.83
CA ALA A 761 -4.73 11.38 16.72
C ALA A 761 -3.58 12.35 16.35
N ALA A 762 -3.63 12.88 15.13
CA ALA A 762 -2.63 13.78 14.60
C ALA A 762 -2.95 15.24 14.96
N THR A 763 -1.94 16.11 14.95
CA THR A 763 -2.14 17.56 15.10
C THR A 763 -1.55 18.28 13.90
N LEU A 764 -2.41 18.85 13.07
CA LEU A 764 -2.00 19.57 11.86
C LEU A 764 -2.32 21.05 12.02
N ASN A 765 -1.32 21.92 11.87
CA ASN A 765 -1.48 23.38 12.02
C ASN A 765 -2.24 23.76 13.29
N THR A 766 -1.87 23.18 14.44
CA THR A 766 -2.51 23.33 15.77
C THR A 766 -3.90 22.70 15.95
N VAL A 767 -4.48 22.10 14.91
CA VAL A 767 -5.79 21.44 14.98
C VAL A 767 -5.64 19.93 15.21
N LYS A 768 -6.29 19.42 16.27
CA LYS A 768 -6.35 17.99 16.59
C LYS A 768 -7.33 17.26 15.66
N LEU A 769 -6.83 16.29 14.91
CA LEU A 769 -7.60 15.45 14.00
C LEU A 769 -7.88 14.11 14.72
N ASP A 770 -9.10 13.96 15.25
CA ASP A 770 -9.50 12.75 15.96
C ASP A 770 -10.53 11.95 15.14
N PRO A 771 -10.28 10.68 14.81
CA PRO A 771 -11.20 9.81 14.05
C PRO A 771 -12.44 9.34 14.85
N PHE A 772 -12.55 9.67 16.14
CA PHE A 772 -13.74 9.37 16.94
C PHE A 772 -15.01 10.01 16.34
N HIS A 773 -16.10 9.23 16.34
CA HIS A 773 -17.43 9.67 15.90
C HIS A 773 -18.57 8.98 16.67
N ALA A 774 -19.55 9.78 17.08
CA ALA A 774 -20.80 9.31 17.66
C ALA A 774 -21.95 9.50 16.66
N SER A 775 -22.63 8.42 16.28
CA SER A 775 -23.81 8.50 15.43
C SER A 775 -25.09 8.24 16.24
N ILE A 776 -26.06 9.12 16.03
CA ILE A 776 -27.42 9.00 16.58
C ILE A 776 -28.33 8.63 15.42
N GLY A 777 -28.44 7.32 15.16
CA GLY A 777 -29.17 6.76 14.02
C GLY A 777 -30.70 6.89 14.11
N PRO A 778 -31.44 6.27 13.18
CA PRO A 778 -32.89 6.13 13.25
C PRO A 778 -33.20 4.98 14.20
N VAL A 779 -33.78 5.30 15.36
CA VAL A 779 -33.83 4.36 16.48
C VAL A 779 -35.24 4.02 16.93
N LYS A 780 -35.36 2.85 17.58
CA LYS A 780 -36.50 2.55 18.46
C LYS A 780 -36.56 3.65 19.51
N THR A 781 -37.56 4.51 19.35
CA THR A 781 -37.79 5.59 20.30
C THR A 781 -38.88 5.12 21.25
N SER A 782 -38.58 5.03 22.54
CA SER A 782 -39.62 4.84 23.55
C SER A 782 -39.95 6.17 24.18
N PHE A 783 -41.24 6.48 24.16
CA PHE A 783 -41.80 7.65 24.83
C PHE A 783 -42.59 7.17 26.03
N SER A 784 -42.40 7.84 27.17
CA SER A 784 -43.32 7.71 28.29
C SER A 784 -43.58 9.07 28.91
N PHE A 785 -44.84 9.29 29.29
CA PHE A 785 -45.24 10.49 30.01
C PHE A 785 -45.59 10.11 31.44
N ARG A 786 -45.12 10.90 32.40
CA ARG A 786 -45.56 10.81 33.79
C ARG A 786 -46.18 12.14 34.18
N ALA A 787 -47.41 12.08 34.68
CA ALA A 787 -48.08 13.20 35.31
C ALA A 787 -47.88 13.08 36.83
N GLY A 788 -47.25 14.06 37.44
CA GLY A 788 -47.07 14.15 38.89
C GLY A 788 -47.83 15.35 39.46
N GLY A 789 -48.53 15.14 40.57
CA GLY A 789 -48.93 16.19 41.50
C GLY A 789 -48.27 15.92 42.85
N SER A 790 -48.03 16.95 43.65
CA SER A 790 -47.50 16.79 45.01
C SER A 790 -48.34 15.77 45.80
N GLU A 791 -47.73 14.65 46.20
CA GLU A 791 -48.18 13.90 47.38
C GLU A 791 -47.72 14.70 48.60
N GLY A 792 -48.60 15.54 49.14
CA GLY A 792 -48.35 16.36 50.34
C GLY A 792 -47.89 17.77 50.04
#